data_AF-G3NDV3-F1
#
_entry.id   AF-G3NDV3-F1
#
_cell.length_a   1.000
_cell.length_b   1.000
_cell.length_c   1.000
_cell.angle_alpha   90.00
_cell.angle_beta   90.00
_cell.angle_gamma   90.00
#
_symmetry.space_group_name_H-M   'P 1'
#
loop_
_entity.id
_entity.type
_entity.pdbx_description
1 polymer ?
#
loop_
_entity_poly.entity_id
_entity_poly.type
_entity_poly.pdbx_seq_one_letter_code
_entity_poly.pdbx_strand_id
1 'polypeptide(L)'
;MSQWQDVLRMDSVLQARVSQLYEGKFPREIRHSLCVPIESHDWDLAAMDENAASACFHALLVYLEELRNRSVQENNILQGPDYPGMRQYLLRFEDKPLNLAIILSEILTEEKKILDSASEAPGCSSPATNDKCEDLDNNVNELKRQTLEVKTKMKSLEFLNENIDFIQKTWQSQVEQHVGLAKSQGFVEEQCHKRTNFITQTKKVVLQQIENILNLAQKMVASLTDVELPQWKRRQQMACIGAPADTSLDHLQKWFTAVAETLLRVREQLQKLQDQSSKDDGVPGPVAQMAEFAHSLFTKLLANALVVEKQPFMSSLPQRPLILKTLVRFTLKVRFLANLPECVLQVKLVFDKDVEEAKTLKGFRQFDFNKVESKILDSDSPCGGLVAEFSHMSLKEKKTRTKRCESRLVVTEELHIIKIVTRFQHAGLKFNIEASSLPVVVISGTNQVVSAWASVMWYNVLSASEPRNLSLFVDPPPLTWQQLSQVLSWQFGSVGQRELDEHQLSMLRDKFVDDPDDLISWNKFSQKDNHWIWIDGILDLIKKHLVNIWRDGSIMGFVSRERTKVLLQEKQSGTFLLRFSESNKDGAITFSWVDHCNGTRVHAVDPYTKDELLLMSLPNIINHYSLRAQRSAHRNPLIYLYPDIHKDQAFGRYYGETSATKKVMNGYVKRKLLSESDNPTPPPSPPTEILPEDMDIDVRMDDNDIFDLLNLPELPDLWTVLQGTPTTNSVDLN
;
A
#
# COMPACT_ATOMS: atom_id res chain seq x y z
N MET A 1 -10.66 -24.73 -23.60
CA MET A 1 -10.82 -24.16 -22.24
C MET A 1 -11.41 -22.77 -22.43
N SER A 2 -12.22 -22.28 -21.49
CA SER A 2 -12.76 -20.92 -21.61
C SER A 2 -11.66 -19.89 -21.37
N GLN A 3 -11.70 -18.78 -22.09
CA GLN A 3 -10.81 -17.62 -21.91
C GLN A 3 -10.79 -17.19 -20.43
N TRP A 4 -11.93 -17.27 -19.75
CA TRP A 4 -12.03 -16.97 -18.32
C TRP A 4 -11.18 -17.88 -17.42
N GLN A 5 -11.05 -19.17 -17.76
CA GLN A 5 -10.21 -20.09 -16.99
C GLN A 5 -8.73 -19.74 -17.13
N ASP A 6 -8.31 -19.27 -18.31
CA ASP A 6 -6.94 -18.82 -18.54
C ASP A 6 -6.66 -17.50 -17.79
N VAL A 7 -7.63 -16.58 -17.75
CA VAL A 7 -7.58 -15.36 -16.93
C VAL A 7 -7.46 -15.66 -15.44
N LEU A 8 -8.15 -16.68 -14.92
CA LEU A 8 -8.09 -17.07 -13.50
C LEU A 8 -6.76 -17.73 -13.10
N ARG A 9 -5.96 -18.21 -14.07
CA ARG A 9 -4.66 -18.83 -13.81
C ARG A 9 -3.50 -17.82 -13.83
N MET A 10 -3.77 -16.54 -14.08
CA MET A 10 -2.74 -15.50 -14.16
C MET A 10 -2.20 -15.08 -12.78
N ASP A 11 -1.00 -14.49 -12.77
CA ASP A 11 -0.35 -13.90 -11.59
C ASP A 11 -1.19 -12.79 -10.93
N SER A 12 -0.97 -12.56 -9.63
CA SER A 12 -1.77 -11.65 -8.79
C SER A 12 -1.84 -10.20 -9.32
N VAL A 13 -0.78 -9.71 -9.97
CA VAL A 13 -0.73 -8.37 -10.58
C VAL A 13 -1.66 -8.26 -11.78
N LEU A 14 -1.72 -9.30 -12.61
CA LEU A 14 -2.59 -9.35 -13.79
C LEU A 14 -4.05 -9.60 -13.37
N GLN A 15 -4.27 -10.37 -12.30
CA GLN A 15 -5.60 -10.49 -11.70
C GLN A 15 -6.12 -9.17 -11.11
N ALA A 16 -5.24 -8.31 -10.58
CA ALA A 16 -5.64 -6.97 -10.13
C ALA A 16 -6.07 -6.09 -11.33
N ARG A 17 -5.34 -6.16 -12.45
CA ARG A 17 -5.70 -5.47 -13.70
C ARG A 17 -7.03 -5.96 -14.28
N VAL A 18 -7.28 -7.27 -14.25
CA VAL A 18 -8.58 -7.87 -14.61
C VAL A 18 -9.66 -7.38 -13.65
N SER A 19 -9.40 -7.34 -12.34
CA SER A 19 -10.38 -6.86 -11.36
C SER A 19 -10.78 -5.39 -11.60
N GLN A 20 -9.82 -4.54 -11.99
CA GLN A 20 -10.07 -3.16 -12.39
C GLN A 20 -10.90 -3.03 -13.69
N LEU A 21 -10.77 -3.99 -14.62
CA LEU A 21 -11.57 -4.01 -15.86
C LEU A 21 -13.06 -4.18 -15.56
N TYR A 22 -13.41 -5.01 -14.57
CA TYR A 22 -14.78 -5.29 -14.17
C TYR A 22 -15.38 -4.22 -13.24
N GLU A 23 -14.53 -3.47 -12.52
CA GLU A 23 -14.98 -2.49 -11.53
C GLU A 23 -15.82 -1.37 -12.18
N GLY A 24 -17.11 -1.32 -11.83
CA GLY A 24 -18.07 -0.32 -12.33
C GLY A 24 -18.59 -0.55 -13.76
N LYS A 25 -18.07 -1.54 -14.51
CA LYS A 25 -18.50 -1.84 -15.88
C LYS A 25 -19.46 -3.03 -15.97
N PHE A 26 -19.06 -4.20 -15.46
CA PHE A 26 -19.85 -5.43 -15.54
C PHE A 26 -19.60 -6.33 -14.32
N PRO A 27 -20.61 -6.97 -13.71
CA PRO A 27 -20.43 -7.83 -12.55
C PRO A 27 -19.58 -9.07 -12.88
N ARG A 28 -18.52 -9.27 -12.08
CA ARG A 28 -17.60 -10.39 -12.23
C ARG A 28 -18.30 -11.73 -11.97
N GLU A 29 -19.31 -11.74 -11.11
CA GLU A 29 -20.09 -12.91 -10.74
C GLU A 29 -20.90 -13.44 -11.94
N ILE A 30 -21.42 -12.52 -12.78
CA ILE A 30 -22.12 -12.87 -14.02
C ILE A 30 -21.13 -13.42 -15.04
N ARG A 31 -19.98 -12.73 -15.23
CA ARG A 31 -18.90 -13.22 -16.10
C ARG A 31 -18.43 -14.62 -15.71
N HIS A 32 -18.29 -14.89 -14.41
CA HIS A 32 -17.82 -16.16 -13.90
C HIS A 32 -18.84 -17.28 -14.09
N SER A 33 -20.12 -17.01 -13.79
CA SER A 33 -21.19 -18.01 -13.88
C SER A 33 -21.61 -18.31 -15.32
N LEU A 34 -21.53 -17.31 -16.20
CA LEU A 34 -21.90 -17.41 -17.62
C LEU A 34 -20.68 -17.41 -18.56
N CYS A 35 -19.49 -17.82 -18.09
CA CYS A 35 -18.27 -17.70 -18.88
C CYS A 35 -18.33 -18.43 -20.24
N VAL A 36 -18.84 -19.66 -20.25
CA VAL A 36 -18.98 -20.46 -21.48
C VAL A 36 -19.99 -19.86 -22.47
N PRO A 37 -21.24 -19.53 -22.07
CA PRO A 37 -22.19 -18.93 -23.00
C PRO A 37 -21.81 -17.51 -23.41
N ILE A 38 -21.12 -16.72 -22.57
CA ILE A 38 -20.62 -15.41 -22.99
C ILE A 38 -19.58 -15.59 -24.10
N GLU A 39 -18.62 -16.51 -23.94
CA GLU A 39 -17.56 -16.69 -24.94
C GLU A 39 -18.00 -17.40 -26.22
N SER A 40 -19.19 -18.03 -26.23
CA SER A 40 -19.72 -18.71 -27.42
C SER A 40 -20.44 -17.79 -28.41
N HIS A 41 -20.78 -16.55 -28.01
CA HIS A 41 -21.47 -15.59 -28.87
C HIS A 41 -20.48 -14.59 -29.47
N ASP A 42 -20.77 -14.14 -30.71
CA ASP A 42 -20.01 -13.10 -31.38
C ASP A 42 -20.50 -11.71 -30.97
N TRP A 43 -19.90 -11.17 -29.90
CA TRP A 43 -20.26 -9.87 -29.36
C TRP A 43 -19.82 -8.70 -30.23
N ASP A 44 -18.84 -8.89 -31.11
CA ASP A 44 -18.37 -7.86 -32.03
C ASP A 44 -19.41 -7.60 -33.13
N LEU A 45 -20.03 -8.68 -33.66
CA LEU A 45 -21.18 -8.57 -34.55
C LEU A 45 -22.42 -8.04 -33.81
N ALA A 46 -22.67 -8.52 -32.59
CA ALA A 46 -23.81 -8.06 -31.80
C ALA A 46 -23.70 -6.58 -31.35
N ALA A 47 -22.49 -6.02 -31.26
CA ALA A 47 -22.29 -4.60 -30.95
C ALA A 47 -22.64 -3.68 -32.13
N MET A 48 -22.83 -4.23 -33.34
CA MET A 48 -23.10 -3.49 -34.57
C MET A 48 -24.53 -3.71 -35.11
N ASP A 49 -25.24 -4.76 -34.66
CA ASP A 49 -26.61 -5.07 -35.06
C ASP A 49 -27.52 -5.30 -33.85
N GLU A 50 -28.60 -4.52 -33.79
CA GLU A 50 -29.59 -4.54 -32.70
C GLU A 50 -30.35 -5.87 -32.62
N ASN A 51 -30.60 -6.52 -33.76
CA ASN A 51 -31.28 -7.82 -33.79
C ASN A 51 -30.37 -8.94 -33.24
N ALA A 52 -29.10 -8.95 -33.66
CA ALA A 52 -28.09 -9.84 -33.11
C ALA A 52 -27.87 -9.60 -31.60
N ALA A 53 -27.84 -8.34 -31.16
CA ALA A 53 -27.75 -7.99 -29.74
C ALA A 53 -28.93 -8.54 -28.93
N SER A 54 -30.16 -8.37 -29.44
CA SER A 54 -31.37 -8.87 -28.79
C SER A 54 -31.39 -10.41 -28.72
N ALA A 55 -30.94 -11.10 -29.79
CA ALA A 55 -30.86 -12.55 -29.80
C ALA A 55 -29.84 -13.08 -28.78
N CYS A 56 -28.64 -12.48 -28.71
CA CYS A 56 -27.61 -12.85 -27.73
C CYS A 56 -28.05 -12.56 -26.29
N PHE A 57 -28.75 -11.45 -26.07
CA PHE A 57 -29.32 -11.11 -24.76
C PHE A 57 -30.35 -12.14 -24.29
N HIS A 58 -31.30 -12.52 -25.13
CA HIS A 58 -32.29 -13.54 -24.78
C HIS A 58 -31.65 -14.90 -24.55
N ALA A 59 -30.63 -15.27 -25.34
CA ALA A 59 -29.88 -16.50 -25.13
C ALA A 59 -29.21 -16.52 -23.74
N LEU A 60 -28.55 -15.43 -23.32
CA LEU A 60 -27.95 -15.33 -21.97
C LEU A 60 -28.99 -15.50 -20.84
N LEU A 61 -30.19 -14.94 -20.99
CA LEU A 61 -31.26 -15.10 -20.00
C LEU A 61 -31.75 -16.56 -19.91
N VAL A 62 -31.81 -17.26 -21.04
CA VAL A 62 -32.15 -18.70 -21.08
C VAL A 62 -31.08 -19.53 -20.37
N TYR A 63 -29.79 -19.28 -20.66
CA TYR A 63 -28.69 -19.98 -19.99
C TYR A 63 -28.66 -19.76 -18.48
N LEU A 64 -28.94 -18.52 -18.03
CA LEU A 64 -29.01 -18.23 -16.60
C LEU A 64 -30.15 -18.97 -15.91
N GLU A 65 -31.30 -19.10 -16.58
CA GLU A 65 -32.45 -19.84 -16.07
C GLU A 65 -32.15 -21.35 -16.00
N GLU A 66 -31.45 -21.92 -16.98
CA GLU A 66 -31.01 -23.31 -16.98
C GLU A 66 -30.02 -23.61 -15.85
N LEU A 67 -29.05 -22.72 -15.61
CA LEU A 67 -28.10 -22.85 -14.49
C LEU A 67 -28.81 -22.80 -13.14
N ARG A 68 -29.76 -21.88 -12.99
CA ARG A 68 -30.59 -21.79 -11.79
C ARG A 68 -31.37 -23.09 -11.56
N ASN A 69 -32.01 -23.63 -12.60
CA ASN A 69 -32.80 -24.85 -12.51
C ASN A 69 -31.93 -26.08 -12.16
N ARG A 70 -30.71 -26.17 -12.70
CA ARG A 70 -29.74 -27.20 -12.32
C ARG A 70 -29.29 -27.08 -10.86
N SER A 71 -28.99 -25.86 -10.41
CA SER A 71 -28.59 -25.60 -9.02
C SER A 71 -29.70 -25.92 -8.01
N VAL A 72 -30.97 -25.75 -8.41
CA VAL A 72 -32.15 -26.14 -7.61
C VAL A 72 -32.28 -27.66 -7.54
N GLN A 73 -32.02 -28.37 -8.64
CA GLN A 73 -32.05 -29.84 -8.67
C GLN A 73 -30.92 -30.46 -7.82
N GLU A 74 -29.77 -29.80 -7.72
CA GLU A 74 -28.59 -30.25 -6.96
C GLU A 74 -28.61 -29.85 -5.47
N ASN A 75 -29.70 -29.26 -4.95
CA ASN A 75 -29.85 -28.80 -3.55
C ASN A 75 -28.79 -27.77 -3.07
N ASN A 76 -28.16 -27.04 -3.99
CA ASN A 76 -27.08 -26.07 -3.69
C ASN A 76 -27.57 -24.63 -3.46
N ILE A 77 -28.86 -24.40 -3.20
CA ILE A 77 -29.49 -23.06 -3.24
C ILE A 77 -28.93 -22.09 -2.18
N LEU A 78 -28.46 -22.58 -1.02
CA LEU A 78 -27.92 -21.74 0.06
C LEU A 78 -26.41 -21.46 -0.05
N GLN A 79 -25.68 -22.17 -0.91
CA GLN A 79 -24.24 -21.96 -1.16
C GLN A 79 -23.92 -21.60 -2.63
N GLY A 80 -24.93 -21.57 -3.51
CA GLY A 80 -24.79 -21.26 -4.93
C GLY A 80 -24.73 -19.76 -5.24
N PRO A 81 -24.35 -19.39 -6.47
CA PRO A 81 -24.33 -17.99 -6.93
C PRO A 81 -25.71 -17.31 -6.84
N ASP A 82 -25.74 -15.98 -6.69
CA ASP A 82 -26.97 -15.18 -6.65
C ASP A 82 -27.63 -15.04 -8.03
N TYR A 83 -28.23 -16.13 -8.53
CA TYR A 83 -28.93 -16.13 -9.82
C TYR A 83 -30.05 -15.08 -9.94
N PRO A 84 -30.88 -14.82 -8.89
CA PRO A 84 -31.87 -13.74 -8.93
C PRO A 84 -31.24 -12.35 -9.13
N GLY A 85 -30.16 -12.03 -8.42
CA GLY A 85 -29.44 -10.77 -8.57
C GLY A 85 -28.82 -10.60 -9.96
N MET A 86 -28.23 -11.67 -10.50
CA MET A 86 -27.68 -11.68 -11.86
C MET A 86 -28.76 -11.40 -12.91
N ARG A 87 -29.95 -12.03 -12.77
CA ARG A 87 -31.07 -11.80 -13.68
C ARG A 87 -31.55 -10.35 -13.61
N GLN A 88 -31.70 -9.81 -12.39
CA GLN A 88 -32.12 -8.42 -12.19
C GLN A 88 -31.13 -7.42 -12.80
N TYR A 89 -29.83 -7.72 -12.75
CA TYR A 89 -28.82 -6.89 -13.40
C TYR A 89 -28.95 -6.93 -14.93
N LEU A 90 -29.06 -8.12 -15.53
CA LEU A 90 -29.19 -8.26 -16.99
C LEU A 90 -30.45 -7.59 -17.54
N LEU A 91 -31.57 -7.64 -16.80
CA LEU A 91 -32.83 -6.98 -17.22
C LEU A 91 -32.71 -5.45 -17.35
N ARG A 92 -31.66 -4.81 -16.81
CA ARG A 92 -31.38 -3.36 -17.05
C ARG A 92 -31.06 -3.05 -18.51
N PHE A 93 -30.72 -4.06 -19.30
CA PHE A 93 -30.40 -3.95 -20.72
C PHE A 93 -31.55 -4.42 -21.62
N GLU A 94 -32.72 -4.76 -21.06
CA GLU A 94 -33.87 -5.25 -21.83
C GLU A 94 -34.34 -4.24 -22.89
N ASP A 95 -34.39 -2.95 -22.54
CA ASP A 95 -34.78 -1.89 -23.48
C ASP A 95 -33.66 -1.51 -24.46
N LYS A 96 -32.40 -1.88 -24.18
CA LYS A 96 -31.21 -1.54 -25.00
C LYS A 96 -30.15 -2.67 -24.99
N PRO A 97 -30.41 -3.81 -25.65
CA PRO A 97 -29.49 -4.95 -25.68
C PRO A 97 -28.13 -4.62 -26.32
N LEU A 98 -28.10 -3.65 -27.23
CA LEU A 98 -26.89 -3.17 -27.91
C LEU A 98 -25.82 -2.68 -26.93
N ASN A 99 -26.22 -2.00 -25.85
CA ASN A 99 -25.28 -1.51 -24.85
C ASN A 99 -24.58 -2.66 -24.11
N LEU A 100 -25.29 -3.76 -23.86
CA LEU A 100 -24.70 -4.96 -23.25
C LEU A 100 -23.69 -5.60 -24.21
N ALA A 101 -24.02 -5.67 -25.50
CA ALA A 101 -23.14 -6.24 -26.51
C ALA A 101 -21.83 -5.43 -26.64
N ILE A 102 -21.91 -4.10 -26.64
CA ILE A 102 -20.73 -3.21 -26.64
C ILE A 102 -19.86 -3.46 -25.39
N ILE A 103 -20.47 -3.51 -24.20
CA ILE A 103 -19.75 -3.76 -22.94
C ILE A 103 -19.02 -5.11 -22.99
N LEU A 104 -19.69 -6.18 -23.45
CA LEU A 104 -19.11 -7.52 -23.49
C LEU A 104 -18.01 -7.65 -24.56
N SER A 105 -18.18 -7.04 -25.74
CA SER A 105 -17.15 -6.96 -26.78
C SER A 105 -15.89 -6.24 -26.27
N GLU A 106 -16.04 -5.08 -25.63
CA GLU A 106 -14.92 -4.32 -25.06
C GLU A 106 -14.19 -5.12 -23.97
N ILE A 107 -14.94 -5.76 -23.06
CA ILE A 107 -14.37 -6.54 -21.96
C ILE A 107 -13.59 -7.75 -22.49
N LEU A 108 -14.19 -8.55 -23.38
CA LEU A 108 -13.53 -9.75 -23.92
C LEU A 108 -12.28 -9.39 -24.74
N THR A 109 -12.32 -8.27 -25.46
CA THR A 109 -11.16 -7.75 -26.21
C THR A 109 -10.04 -7.32 -25.28
N GLU A 110 -10.34 -6.58 -24.20
CA GLU A 110 -9.33 -6.17 -23.22
C GLU A 110 -8.79 -7.34 -22.39
N GLU A 111 -9.61 -8.33 -22.06
CA GLU A 111 -9.13 -9.59 -21.47
C GLU A 111 -8.11 -10.29 -22.37
N LYS A 112 -8.40 -10.36 -23.68
CA LYS A 112 -7.51 -10.98 -24.65
C LYS A 112 -6.19 -10.21 -24.77
N LYS A 113 -6.23 -8.88 -24.80
CA LYS A 113 -5.01 -8.04 -24.75
C LYS A 113 -4.20 -8.26 -23.48
N ILE A 114 -4.86 -8.43 -22.33
CA ILE A 114 -4.18 -8.74 -21.06
C ILE A 114 -3.48 -10.11 -21.15
N LEU A 115 -4.16 -11.12 -21.71
CA LEU A 115 -3.59 -12.45 -21.93
C LEU A 115 -2.40 -12.43 -22.89
N ASP A 116 -2.53 -11.72 -24.02
CA ASP A 116 -1.47 -11.60 -25.02
C ASP A 116 -0.24 -10.86 -24.42
N SER A 117 -0.48 -9.80 -23.64
CA SER A 117 0.60 -9.09 -22.92
C SER A 117 1.30 -9.94 -21.86
N ALA A 118 0.64 -10.96 -21.32
CA ALA A 118 1.22 -11.91 -20.38
C ALA A 118 2.08 -12.97 -21.08
N SER A 119 1.76 -13.31 -22.33
CA SER A 119 2.56 -14.25 -23.13
C SER A 119 3.82 -13.62 -23.72
N GLU A 120 3.84 -12.30 -23.93
CA GLU A 120 4.97 -11.57 -24.53
C GLU A 120 5.97 -10.98 -23.52
N ALA A 121 5.68 -11.04 -22.21
CA ALA A 121 6.58 -10.55 -21.17
C ALA A 121 7.48 -11.68 -20.62
N PRO A 122 8.74 -11.83 -21.08
CA PRO A 122 9.70 -12.67 -20.37
C PRO A 122 10.05 -12.01 -19.03
N GLY A 123 9.54 -12.58 -17.94
CA GLY A 123 10.11 -12.45 -16.60
C GLY A 123 9.82 -11.15 -15.86
N CYS A 124 8.72 -11.10 -15.11
CA CYS A 124 8.60 -10.22 -13.95
C CYS A 124 7.83 -10.82 -12.76
N SER A 125 7.65 -12.14 -12.74
CA SER A 125 7.52 -12.90 -11.50
C SER A 125 8.92 -13.39 -11.13
N SER A 126 9.49 -12.84 -10.06
CA SER A 126 10.76 -13.33 -9.51
C SER A 126 10.65 -14.82 -9.21
N PRO A 127 11.39 -15.72 -9.91
CA PRO A 127 11.34 -17.17 -9.65
C PRO A 127 11.75 -17.50 -8.21
N ALA A 128 12.66 -16.69 -7.66
CA ALA A 128 13.28 -16.89 -6.36
C ALA A 128 12.33 -16.84 -5.14
N THR A 129 11.13 -16.25 -5.27
CA THR A 129 10.15 -16.19 -4.17
C THR A 129 9.18 -17.38 -4.17
N ASN A 130 8.85 -17.94 -5.35
CA ASN A 130 8.00 -19.14 -5.42
C ASN A 130 8.77 -20.39 -4.99
N ASP A 131 10.02 -20.54 -5.43
CA ASP A 131 10.85 -21.71 -5.10
C ASP A 131 11.04 -21.89 -3.58
N LYS A 132 11.23 -20.79 -2.83
CA LYS A 132 11.41 -20.83 -1.36
C LYS A 132 10.14 -21.17 -0.59
N CYS A 133 8.99 -20.74 -1.12
CA CYS A 133 7.69 -21.04 -0.52
C CYS A 133 7.36 -22.54 -0.66
N GLU A 134 7.68 -23.12 -1.82
CA GLU A 134 7.55 -24.57 -2.06
C GLU A 134 8.46 -25.39 -1.15
N ASP A 135 9.72 -24.97 -0.95
CA ASP A 135 10.64 -25.63 -0.03
C ASP A 135 10.12 -25.68 1.42
N LEU A 136 9.58 -24.58 1.93
CA LEU A 136 8.99 -24.53 3.27
C LEU A 136 7.74 -25.41 3.38
N ASP A 137 6.89 -25.41 2.36
CA ASP A 137 5.72 -26.29 2.33
C ASP A 137 6.10 -27.77 2.29
N ASN A 138 7.11 -28.14 1.50
CA ASN A 138 7.67 -29.48 1.46
C ASN A 138 8.22 -29.91 2.83
N ASN A 139 8.98 -29.03 3.50
CA ASN A 139 9.50 -29.29 4.84
C ASN A 139 8.39 -29.43 5.88
N VAL A 140 7.30 -28.65 5.79
CA VAL A 140 6.12 -28.80 6.67
C VAL A 140 5.44 -30.14 6.45
N ASN A 141 5.27 -30.57 5.20
CA ASN A 141 4.67 -31.86 4.88
C ASN A 141 5.53 -33.02 5.40
N GLU A 142 6.86 -32.89 5.29
CA GLU A 142 7.81 -33.85 5.84
C GLU A 142 7.76 -33.92 7.37
N LEU A 143 7.70 -32.78 8.08
CA LEU A 143 7.50 -32.75 9.53
C LEU A 143 6.21 -33.46 9.95
N LYS A 144 5.09 -33.20 9.24
CA LYS A 144 3.81 -33.86 9.51
C LYS A 144 3.89 -35.37 9.32
N ARG A 145 4.55 -35.82 8.24
CA ARG A 145 4.75 -37.24 7.94
C ARG A 145 5.57 -37.93 9.02
N GLN A 146 6.75 -37.40 9.37
CA GLN A 146 7.61 -37.97 10.40
C GLN A 146 6.91 -38.01 11.78
N THR A 147 6.16 -36.96 12.12
CA THR A 147 5.40 -36.88 13.38
C THR A 147 4.31 -37.97 13.45
N LEU A 148 3.64 -38.28 12.33
CA LEU A 148 2.64 -39.33 12.27
C LEU A 148 3.26 -40.73 12.40
N GLU A 149 4.44 -40.95 11.83
CA GLU A 149 5.19 -42.19 11.98
C GLU A 149 5.60 -42.43 13.43
N VAL A 150 6.15 -41.41 14.09
CA VAL A 150 6.51 -41.47 15.52
C VAL A 150 5.27 -41.77 16.37
N LYS A 151 4.14 -41.10 16.11
CA LYS A 151 2.87 -41.37 16.81
C LYS A 151 2.42 -42.82 16.66
N THR A 152 2.56 -43.39 15.45
CA THR A 152 2.17 -44.78 15.19
C THR A 152 3.08 -45.75 15.93
N LYS A 153 4.40 -45.53 15.88
CA LYS A 153 5.36 -46.36 16.62
C LYS A 153 5.21 -46.24 18.13
N MET A 154 4.85 -45.06 18.64
CA MET A 154 4.60 -44.89 20.07
C MET A 154 3.38 -45.69 20.53
N LYS A 155 2.30 -45.74 19.74
CA LYS A 155 1.15 -46.62 20.03
C LYS A 155 1.54 -48.10 20.02
N SER A 156 2.38 -48.52 19.07
CA SER A 156 2.91 -49.89 19.07
C SER A 156 3.76 -50.17 20.31
N LEU A 157 4.55 -49.20 20.77
CA LEU A 157 5.34 -49.29 21.99
C LEU A 157 4.46 -49.42 23.24
N GLU A 158 3.41 -48.60 23.35
CA GLU A 158 2.39 -48.66 24.42
C GLU A 158 1.77 -50.07 24.48
N PHE A 159 1.31 -50.60 23.34
CA PHE A 159 0.74 -51.95 23.24
C PHE A 159 1.74 -53.04 23.66
N LEU A 160 3.01 -52.94 23.25
CA LEU A 160 4.04 -53.90 23.65
C LEU A 160 4.31 -53.86 25.16
N ASN A 161 4.32 -52.65 25.74
CA ASN A 161 4.55 -52.45 27.16
C ASN A 161 3.38 -53.00 28.00
N GLU A 162 2.13 -52.74 27.59
CA GLU A 162 0.93 -53.32 28.21
C GLU A 162 0.92 -54.85 28.15
N ASN A 163 1.35 -55.43 27.03
CA ASN A 163 1.45 -56.88 26.89
C ASN A 163 2.51 -57.49 27.81
N ILE A 164 3.67 -56.84 28.00
CA ILE A 164 4.67 -57.32 28.98
C ILE A 164 4.10 -57.21 30.39
N ASP A 165 3.52 -56.07 30.75
CA ASP A 165 2.90 -55.87 32.07
C ASP A 165 1.81 -56.92 32.35
N PHE A 166 1.00 -57.26 31.35
CA PHE A 166 -0.03 -58.31 31.45
C PHE A 166 0.57 -59.70 31.68
N ILE A 167 1.62 -60.06 30.93
CA ILE A 167 2.32 -61.35 31.09
C ILE A 167 2.96 -61.44 32.48
N GLN A 168 3.65 -60.39 32.92
CA GLN A 168 4.29 -60.33 34.23
C GLN A 168 3.28 -60.45 35.37
N LYS A 169 2.17 -59.70 35.34
CA LYS A 169 1.12 -59.77 36.37
C LYS A 169 0.42 -61.12 36.40
N THR A 170 0.07 -61.67 35.23
CA THR A 170 -0.59 -62.97 35.11
C THR A 170 0.30 -64.09 35.64
N TRP A 171 1.61 -64.02 35.36
CA TRP A 171 2.59 -64.98 35.88
C TRP A 171 2.82 -64.83 37.38
N GLN A 172 2.97 -63.60 37.90
CA GLN A 172 3.08 -63.35 39.35
C GLN A 172 1.89 -63.96 40.11
N SER A 173 0.67 -63.77 39.61
CA SER A 173 -0.53 -64.38 40.21
C SER A 173 -0.55 -65.92 40.11
N GLN A 174 0.01 -66.52 39.06
CA GLN A 174 0.10 -67.99 38.91
C GLN A 174 1.18 -68.62 39.81
N VAL A 175 2.30 -67.92 40.02
CA VAL A 175 3.40 -68.36 40.89
C VAL A 175 3.02 -68.28 42.36
N GLU A 176 2.26 -67.26 42.76
CA GLU A 176 1.70 -67.15 44.12
C GLU A 176 0.71 -68.28 44.45
N GLN A 177 0.07 -68.89 43.44
CA GLN A 177 -0.90 -69.98 43.62
C GLN A 177 -0.31 -71.40 43.53
N HIS A 178 0.86 -71.60 42.89
CA HIS A 178 1.44 -72.94 42.69
C HIS A 178 2.97 -72.99 42.85
N VAL A 179 3.44 -73.67 43.90
CA VAL A 179 4.86 -73.83 44.30
C VAL A 179 5.68 -74.75 43.36
N GLY A 180 5.12 -75.23 42.24
CA GLY A 180 5.66 -76.35 41.44
C GLY A 180 6.19 -76.06 40.02
N LEU A 181 6.41 -74.79 39.63
CA LEU A 181 6.60 -74.39 38.22
C LEU A 181 8.04 -73.95 37.84
N ALA A 182 9.07 -74.54 38.44
CA ALA A 182 10.47 -74.17 38.18
C ALA A 182 10.94 -74.37 36.71
N LYS A 183 10.30 -75.25 35.93
CA LYS A 183 10.63 -75.48 34.50
C LYS A 183 9.97 -74.50 33.52
N SER A 184 8.89 -73.82 33.91
CA SER A 184 8.24 -72.79 33.07
C SER A 184 8.78 -71.38 33.33
N GLN A 185 9.45 -71.16 34.47
CA GLN A 185 10.08 -69.90 34.85
C GLN A 185 11.10 -69.42 33.80
N GLY A 186 12.05 -70.28 33.40
CA GLY A 186 13.07 -69.92 32.41
C GLY A 186 12.50 -69.57 31.03
N PHE A 187 11.41 -70.22 30.59
CA PHE A 187 10.75 -69.90 29.32
C PHE A 187 10.03 -68.55 29.36
N VAL A 188 9.35 -68.23 30.47
CA VAL A 188 8.68 -66.92 30.64
C VAL A 188 9.70 -65.80 30.80
N GLU A 189 10.78 -66.02 31.55
CA GLU A 189 11.89 -65.07 31.66
C GLU A 189 12.56 -64.82 30.30
N GLU A 190 12.80 -65.86 29.49
CA GLU A 190 13.36 -65.72 28.14
C GLU A 190 12.41 -64.96 27.19
N GLN A 191 11.09 -65.21 27.28
CA GLN A 191 10.08 -64.48 26.50
C GLN A 191 9.99 -63.01 26.92
N CYS A 192 10.06 -62.71 28.22
CA CYS A 192 10.14 -61.34 28.74
C CYS A 192 11.42 -60.66 28.26
N HIS A 193 12.59 -61.30 28.35
CA HIS A 193 13.87 -60.75 27.86
C HIS A 193 13.84 -60.44 26.36
N LYS A 194 13.33 -61.35 25.52
CA LYS A 194 13.20 -61.12 24.07
C LYS A 194 12.31 -59.91 23.77
N ARG A 195 11.20 -59.77 24.48
CA ARG A 195 10.27 -58.64 24.31
C ARG A 195 10.83 -57.33 24.87
N THR A 196 11.53 -57.34 26.01
CA THR A 196 12.23 -56.17 26.56
C THR A 196 13.32 -55.67 25.61
N ASN A 197 14.08 -56.58 24.98
CA ASN A 197 15.06 -56.22 23.96
C ASN A 197 14.39 -55.57 22.74
N PHE A 198 13.24 -56.10 22.29
CA PHE A 198 12.47 -55.52 21.20
C PHE A 198 11.90 -54.13 21.54
N ILE A 199 11.41 -53.93 22.76
CA ILE A 199 10.95 -52.63 23.28
C ILE A 199 12.12 -51.64 23.30
N THR A 200 13.29 -52.05 23.81
CA THR A 200 14.48 -51.20 23.88
C THR A 200 14.94 -50.78 22.48
N GLN A 201 14.95 -51.72 21.51
CA GLN A 201 15.28 -51.40 20.12
C GLN A 201 14.26 -50.46 19.49
N THR A 202 12.97 -50.66 19.75
CA THR A 202 11.90 -49.79 19.26
C THR A 202 12.00 -48.40 19.87
N LYS A 203 12.29 -48.27 21.17
CA LYS A 203 12.57 -47.00 21.85
C LYS A 203 13.73 -46.25 21.20
N LYS A 204 14.85 -46.93 20.89
CA LYS A 204 15.99 -46.31 20.18
C LYS A 204 15.59 -45.76 18.81
N VAL A 205 14.81 -46.51 18.03
CA VAL A 205 14.32 -46.06 16.72
C VAL A 205 13.40 -44.83 16.85
N VAL A 206 12.51 -44.83 17.85
CA VAL A 206 11.62 -43.68 18.12
C VAL A 206 12.44 -42.44 18.50
N LEU A 207 13.44 -42.58 19.39
CA LEU A 207 14.31 -41.46 19.78
C LEU A 207 15.09 -40.90 18.59
N GLN A 208 15.63 -41.75 17.72
CA GLN A 208 16.32 -41.29 16.51
C GLN A 208 15.39 -40.52 15.57
N GLN A 209 14.13 -40.96 15.44
CA GLN A 209 13.15 -40.23 14.63
C GLN A 209 12.75 -38.90 15.27
N ILE A 210 12.60 -38.84 16.60
CA ILE A 210 12.35 -37.59 17.32
C ILE A 210 13.51 -36.61 17.11
N GLU A 211 14.76 -37.09 17.18
CA GLU A 211 15.94 -36.27 16.91
C GLU A 211 15.93 -35.69 15.48
N ASN A 212 15.60 -36.51 14.48
CA ASN A 212 15.47 -36.06 13.09
C ASN A 212 14.39 -34.98 12.93
N ILE A 213 13.24 -35.15 13.59
CA ILE A 213 12.16 -34.15 13.62
C ILE A 213 12.66 -32.85 14.25
N LEU A 214 13.36 -32.92 15.38
CA LEU A 214 13.89 -31.74 16.08
C LEU A 214 14.93 -30.99 15.24
N ASN A 215 15.80 -31.70 14.54
CA ASN A 215 16.79 -31.10 13.64
C ASN A 215 16.13 -30.39 12.44
N LEU A 216 15.08 -30.99 11.86
CA LEU A 216 14.32 -30.35 10.80
C LEU A 216 13.51 -29.15 11.34
N ALA A 217 12.89 -29.29 12.51
CA ALA A 217 12.16 -28.22 13.17
C ALA A 217 13.10 -27.05 13.52
N GLN A 218 14.35 -27.29 13.93
CA GLN A 218 15.33 -26.23 14.17
C GLN A 218 15.60 -25.40 12.90
N LYS A 219 15.84 -26.07 11.76
CA LYS A 219 16.03 -25.39 10.46
C LYS A 219 14.81 -24.55 10.08
N MET A 220 13.61 -25.11 10.28
CA MET A 220 12.35 -24.43 10.02
C MET A 220 12.14 -23.22 10.94
N VAL A 221 12.38 -23.36 12.24
CA VAL A 221 12.26 -22.25 13.20
C VAL A 221 13.23 -21.13 12.82
N ALA A 222 14.49 -21.45 12.46
CA ALA A 222 15.45 -20.45 12.00
C ALA A 222 14.97 -19.75 10.71
N SER A 223 14.54 -20.50 9.69
CA SER A 223 14.01 -19.92 8.45
C SER A 223 12.80 -19.01 8.71
N LEU A 224 11.86 -19.45 9.54
CA LEU A 224 10.64 -18.70 9.83
C LEU A 224 10.90 -17.43 10.66
N THR A 225 11.75 -17.52 11.68
CA THR A 225 11.98 -16.41 12.63
C THR A 225 13.05 -15.43 12.16
N ASP A 226 14.08 -15.90 11.45
CA ASP A 226 15.24 -15.10 11.10
C ASP A 226 15.21 -14.61 9.63
N VAL A 227 14.36 -15.20 8.76
CA VAL A 227 14.25 -14.84 7.32
C VAL A 227 12.84 -14.42 6.92
N GLU A 228 11.87 -15.33 6.98
CA GLU A 228 10.53 -15.11 6.42
C GLU A 228 9.74 -14.04 7.19
N LEU A 229 9.73 -14.10 8.52
CA LEU A 229 9.03 -13.13 9.35
C LEU A 229 9.64 -11.71 9.23
N PRO A 230 10.97 -11.50 9.29
CA PRO A 230 11.58 -10.20 9.01
C PRO A 230 11.26 -9.67 7.61
N GLN A 231 11.28 -10.52 6.58
CA GLN A 231 10.90 -10.11 5.22
C GLN A 231 9.44 -9.70 5.13
N TRP A 232 8.52 -10.43 5.76
CA TRP A 232 7.12 -10.02 5.86
C TRP A 232 6.96 -8.70 6.62
N LYS A 233 7.65 -8.52 7.76
CA LYS A 233 7.64 -7.25 8.51
C LYS A 233 8.12 -6.10 7.61
N ARG A 234 9.16 -6.31 6.80
CA ARG A 234 9.65 -5.32 5.84
C ARG A 234 8.63 -5.03 4.73
N ARG A 235 7.98 -6.05 4.16
CA ARG A 235 6.90 -5.86 3.18
C ARG A 235 5.75 -5.07 3.78
N GLN A 236 5.30 -5.41 4.99
CA GLN A 236 4.26 -4.66 5.70
C GLN A 236 4.67 -3.20 5.94
N GLN A 237 5.92 -2.96 6.31
CA GLN A 237 6.47 -1.62 6.51
C GLN A 237 6.39 -0.77 5.25
N MET A 238 6.80 -1.32 4.11
CA MET A 238 6.72 -0.63 2.82
C MET A 238 5.26 -0.46 2.35
N ALA A 239 4.40 -1.45 2.59
CA ALA A 239 2.97 -1.35 2.29
C ALA A 239 2.28 -0.24 3.10
N CYS A 240 2.72 -0.01 4.35
CA CYS A 240 2.20 1.10 5.16
C CYS A 240 2.44 2.47 4.53
N ILE A 241 3.47 2.61 3.69
CA ILE A 241 3.77 3.86 2.95
C ILE A 241 3.34 3.78 1.49
N GLY A 242 2.47 2.84 1.12
CA GLY A 242 1.83 2.79 -0.20
C GLY A 242 2.41 1.80 -1.20
N ALA A 243 3.42 1.00 -0.83
CA ALA A 243 3.95 -0.02 -1.74
C ALA A 243 2.90 -1.10 -2.07
N PRO A 244 2.76 -1.52 -3.34
CA PRO A 244 1.86 -2.60 -3.74
C PRO A 244 2.49 -3.96 -3.38
N ALA A 245 2.49 -4.31 -2.09
CA ALA A 245 3.03 -5.57 -1.60
C ALA A 245 1.93 -6.44 -0.99
N ASP A 246 1.98 -7.75 -1.23
CA ASP A 246 1.16 -8.70 -0.49
C ASP A 246 1.63 -8.78 0.96
N THR A 247 0.71 -8.50 1.88
CA THR A 247 0.92 -8.56 3.33
C THR A 247 0.12 -9.68 3.99
N SER A 248 -0.41 -10.64 3.23
CA SER A 248 -1.10 -11.80 3.79
C SER A 248 -0.20 -12.57 4.75
N LEU A 249 -0.81 -13.04 5.84
CA LEU A 249 -0.17 -13.84 6.87
C LEU A 249 -0.48 -15.33 6.75
N ASP A 250 -1.22 -15.76 5.73
CA ASP A 250 -1.80 -17.11 5.69
C ASP A 250 -0.73 -18.20 5.58
N HIS A 251 0.28 -17.99 4.74
CA HIS A 251 1.43 -18.90 4.61
C HIS A 251 2.24 -18.96 5.92
N LEU A 252 2.57 -17.80 6.50
CA LEU A 252 3.28 -17.74 7.78
C LEU A 252 2.48 -18.42 8.90
N GLN A 253 1.18 -18.17 8.98
CA GLN A 253 0.31 -18.80 9.97
C GLN A 253 0.27 -20.33 9.79
N LYS A 254 0.15 -20.81 8.54
CA LYS A 254 0.21 -22.25 8.21
C LYS A 254 1.51 -22.88 8.71
N TRP A 255 2.65 -22.26 8.41
CA TRP A 255 3.97 -22.78 8.79
C TRP A 255 4.22 -22.71 10.30
N PHE A 256 3.96 -21.56 10.93
CA PHE A 256 4.10 -21.39 12.37
C PHE A 256 3.22 -22.39 13.13
N THR A 257 1.96 -22.56 12.72
CA THR A 257 1.03 -23.51 13.35
C THR A 257 1.52 -24.94 13.19
N ALA A 258 1.94 -25.36 12.00
CA ALA A 258 2.40 -26.73 11.77
C ALA A 258 3.67 -27.09 12.58
N VAL A 259 4.64 -26.17 12.65
CA VAL A 259 5.86 -26.37 13.46
C VAL A 259 5.52 -26.36 14.95
N ALA A 260 4.65 -25.45 15.41
CA ALA A 260 4.22 -25.39 16.79
C ALA A 260 3.49 -26.67 17.23
N GLU A 261 2.54 -27.18 16.42
CA GLU A 261 1.87 -28.46 16.67
C GLU A 261 2.86 -29.63 16.73
N THR A 262 3.84 -29.64 15.82
CA THR A 262 4.86 -30.70 15.77
C THR A 262 5.70 -30.70 17.04
N LEU A 263 6.19 -29.54 17.47
CA LEU A 263 6.98 -29.39 18.69
C LEU A 263 6.17 -29.75 19.95
N LEU A 264 4.89 -29.37 19.99
CA LEU A 264 3.99 -29.74 21.08
C LEU A 264 3.80 -31.26 21.16
N ARG A 265 3.53 -31.92 20.02
CA ARG A 265 3.40 -33.38 19.95
C ARG A 265 4.69 -34.08 20.35
N VAL A 266 5.85 -33.62 19.88
CA VAL A 266 7.16 -34.19 20.24
C VAL A 266 7.37 -34.11 21.76
N ARG A 267 7.04 -32.98 22.38
CA ARG A 267 7.12 -32.82 23.84
C ARG A 267 6.21 -33.81 24.59
N GLU A 268 4.97 -34.00 24.14
CA GLU A 268 4.06 -35.01 24.70
C GLU A 268 4.61 -36.45 24.56
N GLN A 269 5.20 -36.80 23.41
CA GLN A 269 5.82 -38.11 23.21
C GLN A 269 7.03 -38.32 24.11
N LEU A 270 7.88 -37.30 24.27
CA LEU A 270 9.05 -37.34 25.16
C LEU A 270 8.63 -37.51 26.63
N GLN A 271 7.57 -36.81 27.05
CA GLN A 271 7.03 -36.95 28.40
C GLN A 271 6.50 -38.37 28.65
N LYS A 272 5.74 -38.94 27.70
CA LYS A 272 5.29 -40.34 27.78
C LYS A 272 6.45 -41.34 27.87
N LEU A 273 7.51 -41.13 27.09
CA LEU A 273 8.71 -41.98 27.14
C LEU A 273 9.42 -41.88 28.50
N GLN A 274 9.45 -40.69 29.09
CA GLN A 274 10.00 -40.46 30.43
C GLN A 274 9.19 -41.19 31.50
N ASP A 275 7.85 -41.07 31.46
CA ASP A 275 6.96 -41.75 32.40
C ASP A 275 7.10 -43.28 32.33
N GLN A 276 7.26 -43.84 31.11
CA GLN A 276 7.49 -45.27 30.89
C GLN A 276 8.88 -45.77 31.33
N SER A 277 9.88 -44.88 31.40
CA SER A 277 11.26 -45.22 31.80
C SER A 277 11.48 -45.23 33.32
N SER A 278 10.57 -44.62 34.09
CA SER A 278 10.67 -44.47 35.55
C SER A 278 10.63 -45.79 36.34
N LYS A 279 10.48 -46.94 35.69
CA LYS A 279 10.31 -48.25 36.35
C LYS A 279 11.53 -49.18 36.38
N ASP A 280 12.60 -49.04 35.57
CA ASP A 280 13.79 -49.90 35.79
C ASP A 280 15.10 -49.63 35.02
N ASP A 281 15.24 -48.63 34.14
CA ASP A 281 16.48 -48.53 33.32
C ASP A 281 17.13 -47.15 33.35
N GLY A 282 18.42 -47.13 33.71
CA GLY A 282 19.27 -45.94 33.75
C GLY A 282 19.56 -45.37 32.36
N VAL A 283 18.60 -44.63 31.77
CA VAL A 283 18.88 -43.64 30.70
C VAL A 283 17.98 -42.38 30.83
N PRO A 284 18.09 -41.56 31.90
CA PRO A 284 17.33 -40.30 31.99
C PRO A 284 17.88 -39.15 31.11
N GLY A 285 19.13 -39.25 30.67
CA GLY A 285 19.88 -38.13 30.06
C GLY A 285 19.41 -37.68 28.66
N PRO A 286 19.38 -38.58 27.64
CA PRO A 286 19.06 -38.21 26.25
C PRO A 286 17.64 -37.67 26.06
N VAL A 287 16.65 -38.26 26.74
CA VAL A 287 15.24 -37.81 26.64
C VAL A 287 15.07 -36.42 27.23
N ALA A 288 15.71 -36.15 28.37
CA ALA A 288 15.69 -34.84 29.01
C ALA A 288 16.35 -33.76 28.11
N GLN A 289 17.50 -34.06 27.50
CA GLN A 289 18.18 -33.14 26.58
C GLN A 289 17.31 -32.83 25.35
N MET A 290 16.68 -33.84 24.74
CA MET A 290 15.75 -33.64 23.63
C MET A 290 14.53 -32.80 24.05
N ALA A 291 14.02 -32.98 25.27
CA ALA A 291 12.89 -32.21 25.78
C ALA A 291 13.26 -30.74 26.03
N GLU A 292 14.45 -30.46 26.56
CA GLU A 292 14.99 -29.10 26.70
C GLU A 292 15.20 -28.44 25.34
N PHE A 293 15.74 -29.18 24.36
CA PHE A 293 15.93 -28.68 23.00
C PHE A 293 14.58 -28.35 22.34
N ALA A 294 13.60 -29.26 22.40
CA ALA A 294 12.25 -29.02 21.92
C ALA A 294 11.61 -27.79 22.60
N HIS A 295 11.80 -27.63 23.91
CA HIS A 295 11.31 -26.48 24.66
C HIS A 295 11.93 -25.16 24.18
N SER A 296 13.25 -25.14 23.96
CA SER A 296 13.95 -23.95 23.46
C SER A 296 13.45 -23.51 22.08
N LEU A 297 13.26 -24.47 21.16
CA LEU A 297 12.73 -24.21 19.81
C LEU A 297 11.30 -23.68 19.87
N PHE A 298 10.47 -24.29 20.72
CA PHE A 298 9.08 -23.88 20.88
C PHE A 298 8.98 -22.47 21.47
N THR A 299 9.75 -22.16 22.52
CA THR A 299 9.81 -20.80 23.09
C THR A 299 10.31 -19.79 22.06
N LYS A 300 11.36 -20.09 21.27
CA LYS A 300 11.84 -19.19 20.21
C LYS A 300 10.76 -18.92 19.16
N LEU A 301 10.06 -19.97 18.71
CA LEU A 301 8.99 -19.84 17.71
C LEU A 301 7.82 -19.00 18.23
N LEU A 302 7.31 -19.31 19.42
CA LEU A 302 6.15 -18.62 19.99
C LEU A 302 6.46 -17.18 20.40
N ALA A 303 7.68 -16.90 20.89
CA ALA A 303 8.10 -15.54 21.20
C ALA A 303 8.03 -14.60 19.98
N ASN A 304 8.18 -15.16 18.77
CA ASN A 304 8.10 -14.42 17.50
C ASN A 304 6.73 -14.54 16.81
N ALA A 305 5.79 -15.33 17.35
CA ALA A 305 4.51 -15.60 16.70
C ALA A 305 3.48 -14.46 16.89
N LEU A 306 3.68 -13.57 17.87
CA LEU A 306 2.79 -12.42 18.05
C LEU A 306 3.22 -11.27 17.12
N VAL A 307 2.32 -10.87 16.23
CA VAL A 307 2.58 -9.79 15.26
C VAL A 307 1.44 -8.78 15.22
N VAL A 308 1.79 -7.55 14.81
CA VAL A 308 0.79 -6.52 14.49
C VAL A 308 0.39 -6.74 13.04
N GLU A 309 -0.80 -7.26 12.78
CA GLU A 309 -1.32 -7.53 11.43
C GLU A 309 -1.73 -6.24 10.71
N LYS A 310 -2.46 -5.35 11.41
CA LYS A 310 -2.78 -4.01 10.91
C LYS A 310 -2.19 -2.97 11.85
N GLN A 311 -1.25 -2.19 11.30
CA GLN A 311 -0.59 -1.11 12.03
C GLN A 311 -1.59 -0.03 12.47
N PRO A 312 -1.27 0.75 13.52
CA PRO A 312 -2.19 1.77 14.04
C PRO A 312 -2.61 2.79 12.98
N PHE A 313 -3.92 2.98 12.80
CA PHE A 313 -4.46 3.97 11.86
C PHE A 313 -5.75 4.62 12.38
N MET A 314 -6.01 5.86 11.95
CA MET A 314 -7.26 6.56 12.26
C MET A 314 -8.28 6.36 11.14
N SER A 315 -9.54 6.07 11.47
CA SER A 315 -10.60 5.91 10.45
C SER A 315 -10.86 7.19 9.64
N SER A 316 -10.56 8.37 10.19
CA SER A 316 -10.62 9.64 9.48
C SER A 316 -9.47 9.85 8.50
N LEU A 317 -8.40 9.04 8.58
CA LEU A 317 -7.20 9.14 7.77
C LEU A 317 -6.66 7.74 7.41
N PRO A 318 -7.43 6.92 6.68
CA PRO A 318 -7.04 5.53 6.38
C PRO A 318 -5.81 5.43 5.47
N GLN A 319 -5.56 6.46 4.66
CA GLN A 319 -4.45 6.51 3.70
C GLN A 319 -3.09 6.87 4.34
N ARG A 320 -3.07 7.24 5.64
CA ARG A 320 -1.82 7.56 6.36
C ARG A 320 -1.79 6.85 7.70
N PRO A 321 -1.47 5.54 7.72
CA PRO A 321 -1.26 4.82 8.96
C PRO A 321 -0.06 5.40 9.74
N LEU A 322 0.11 4.98 10.99
CA LEU A 322 1.19 5.40 11.90
C LEU A 322 1.15 6.87 12.36
N ILE A 323 0.20 7.67 11.86
CA ILE A 323 -0.10 9.00 12.40
C ILE A 323 -1.28 8.88 13.36
N LEU A 324 -1.09 9.27 14.62
CA LEU A 324 -2.12 9.25 15.64
C LEU A 324 -2.39 10.66 16.15
N LYS A 325 -3.65 11.10 16.16
CA LYS A 325 -4.04 12.37 16.76
C LYS A 325 -4.54 12.16 18.18
N THR A 326 -4.07 12.99 19.12
CA THR A 326 -4.56 12.96 20.51
C THR A 326 -6.08 13.09 20.56
N LEU A 327 -6.73 12.33 21.43
CA LEU A 327 -8.19 12.27 21.63
C LEU A 327 -9.00 11.75 20.43
N VAL A 328 -8.37 11.41 19.32
CA VAL A 328 -9.04 10.79 18.16
C VAL A 328 -8.94 9.27 18.28
N ARG A 329 -9.99 8.59 17.82
CA ARG A 329 -10.06 7.13 17.82
C ARG A 329 -9.20 6.55 16.71
N PHE A 330 -8.45 5.50 17.03
CA PHE A 330 -7.67 4.72 16.09
C PHE A 330 -7.89 3.23 16.32
N THR A 331 -7.48 2.43 15.34
CA THR A 331 -7.60 0.97 15.34
C THR A 331 -6.23 0.34 15.09
N LEU A 332 -5.97 -0.79 15.73
CA LEU A 332 -4.86 -1.69 15.40
C LEU A 332 -5.31 -3.14 15.54
N LYS A 333 -4.74 -4.04 14.74
CA LYS A 333 -5.08 -5.47 14.76
C LYS A 333 -3.83 -6.30 15.05
N VAL A 334 -3.92 -7.20 16.01
CA VAL A 334 -2.86 -8.16 16.34
C VAL A 334 -3.29 -9.58 16.00
N ARG A 335 -2.33 -10.40 15.59
CA ARG A 335 -2.53 -11.80 15.26
C ARG A 335 -1.43 -12.63 15.93
N PHE A 336 -1.81 -13.82 16.39
CA PHE A 336 -0.87 -14.83 16.85
C PHE A 336 -0.77 -15.94 15.79
N LEU A 337 0.42 -16.11 15.21
CA LEU A 337 0.63 -16.95 14.03
C LEU A 337 0.56 -18.46 14.33
N ALA A 338 0.79 -18.87 15.57
CA ALA A 338 0.72 -20.27 15.99
C ALA A 338 -0.67 -20.59 16.53
N ASN A 339 -1.58 -21.05 15.67
CA ASN A 339 -2.97 -21.33 16.02
C ASN A 339 -3.10 -22.68 16.74
N LEU A 340 -2.71 -22.72 18.01
CA LEU A 340 -2.78 -23.93 18.84
C LEU A 340 -4.21 -24.14 19.38
N PRO A 341 -4.72 -25.38 19.38
CA PRO A 341 -6.03 -25.69 19.96
C PRO A 341 -6.07 -25.33 21.45
N GLU A 342 -7.22 -24.84 21.93
CA GLU A 342 -7.44 -24.47 23.34
C GLU A 342 -6.46 -23.41 23.90
N CYS A 343 -5.80 -22.65 23.02
CA CYS A 343 -4.90 -21.57 23.41
C CYS A 343 -5.69 -20.27 23.57
N VAL A 344 -5.92 -19.84 24.82
CA VAL A 344 -6.54 -18.55 25.13
C VAL A 344 -5.46 -17.57 25.52
N LEU A 345 -5.27 -16.52 24.72
CA LEU A 345 -4.26 -15.50 24.94
C LEU A 345 -4.91 -14.13 25.15
N GLN A 346 -4.60 -13.49 26.28
CA GLN A 346 -5.02 -12.13 26.57
C GLN A 346 -3.87 -11.16 26.28
N VAL A 347 -4.10 -10.24 25.35
CA VAL A 347 -3.14 -9.21 24.93
C VAL A 347 -3.50 -7.87 25.57
N LYS A 348 -2.47 -7.11 25.97
CA LYS A 348 -2.58 -5.77 26.53
C LYS A 348 -1.67 -4.81 25.77
N LEU A 349 -2.15 -3.60 25.51
CA LEU A 349 -1.37 -2.54 24.89
C LEU A 349 -0.69 -1.67 25.95
N VAL A 350 0.56 -1.30 25.70
CA VAL A 350 1.34 -0.37 26.52
C VAL A 350 2.06 0.62 25.59
N PHE A 351 1.91 1.91 25.88
CA PHE A 351 2.55 2.98 25.10
C PHE A 351 3.94 3.28 25.66
N ASP A 352 4.95 3.41 24.80
CA ASP A 352 6.33 3.75 25.13
C ASP A 352 6.96 2.94 26.29
N LYS A 353 6.61 1.64 26.37
CA LYS A 353 7.20 0.74 27.35
C LYS A 353 8.68 0.49 27.01
N ASP A 354 9.57 0.67 27.99
CA ASP A 354 11.03 0.48 27.84
C ASP A 354 11.67 1.33 26.72
N VAL A 355 11.14 2.55 26.52
CA VAL A 355 11.71 3.53 25.59
C VAL A 355 12.77 4.37 26.32
N GLU A 356 14.03 4.26 25.89
CA GLU A 356 15.15 4.97 26.51
C GLU A 356 15.14 6.47 26.17
N GLU A 357 14.58 6.84 25.02
CA GLU A 357 14.33 8.21 24.59
C GLU A 357 13.47 8.98 25.59
N ALA A 358 12.53 8.32 26.27
CA ALA A 358 11.71 8.93 27.31
C ALA A 358 12.51 9.34 28.56
N LYS A 359 13.72 8.79 28.73
CA LYS A 359 14.67 9.15 29.81
C LYS A 359 15.77 10.07 29.33
N THR A 360 16.25 9.88 28.09
CA THR A 360 17.45 10.53 27.55
C THR A 360 17.15 11.82 26.79
N LEU A 361 16.02 11.92 26.09
CA LEU A 361 15.64 13.12 25.33
C LEU A 361 14.88 14.11 26.22
N LYS A 362 15.47 15.30 26.40
CA LYS A 362 14.81 16.41 27.09
C LYS A 362 13.57 16.85 26.30
N GLY A 363 12.41 16.86 26.97
CA GLY A 363 11.15 17.30 26.37
C GLY A 363 10.38 16.23 25.61
N PHE A 364 10.78 14.95 25.67
CA PHE A 364 10.00 13.84 25.11
C PHE A 364 8.62 13.77 25.76
N ARG A 365 7.57 13.86 24.95
CA ARG A 365 6.17 13.83 25.38
C ARG A 365 5.79 12.41 25.76
N GLN A 366 4.94 12.29 26.77
CA GLN A 366 4.45 11.00 27.22
C GLN A 366 2.94 10.93 27.02
N PHE A 367 2.47 9.77 26.57
CA PHE A 367 1.05 9.54 26.29
C PHE A 367 0.55 8.31 27.05
N ASP A 368 -0.72 8.35 27.43
CA ASP A 368 -1.46 7.20 27.93
C ASP A 368 -2.66 6.90 27.03
N PHE A 369 -3.07 5.62 27.02
CA PHE A 369 -4.39 5.26 26.53
C PHE A 369 -5.48 5.79 27.47
N ASN A 370 -6.53 6.37 26.90
CA ASN A 370 -7.69 6.82 27.68
C ASN A 370 -8.38 5.67 28.43
N LYS A 371 -8.36 4.47 27.85
CA LYS A 371 -8.87 3.23 28.45
C LYS A 371 -7.84 2.14 28.25
N VAL A 372 -7.44 1.51 29.35
CA VAL A 372 -6.57 0.33 29.29
C VAL A 372 -7.43 -0.84 28.83
N GLU A 373 -7.35 -1.16 27.54
CA GLU A 373 -8.02 -2.33 26.99
C GLU A 373 -7.06 -3.52 26.95
N SER A 374 -7.50 -4.61 27.56
CA SER A 374 -6.97 -5.95 27.28
C SER A 374 -8.02 -6.71 26.48
N LYS A 375 -7.61 -7.41 25.44
CA LYS A 375 -8.50 -8.25 24.63
C LYS A 375 -8.00 -9.68 24.59
N ILE A 376 -8.94 -10.62 24.56
CA ILE A 376 -8.64 -12.02 24.31
C ILE A 376 -8.56 -12.19 22.79
N LEU A 377 -7.57 -12.95 22.32
CA LEU A 377 -7.46 -13.34 20.91
C LEU A 377 -8.60 -14.32 20.60
N ASP A 378 -9.46 -13.93 19.68
CA ASP A 378 -10.65 -14.66 19.27
C ASP A 378 -10.29 -15.65 18.13
N SER A 379 -10.71 -16.90 18.25
CA SER A 379 -10.55 -17.94 17.23
C SER A 379 -11.61 -17.87 16.14
N ASP A 380 -12.77 -17.26 16.43
CA ASP A 380 -13.97 -17.27 15.58
C ASP A 380 -14.04 -16.04 14.66
N SER A 381 -12.91 -15.35 14.47
CA SER A 381 -12.80 -14.22 13.55
C SER A 381 -13.15 -14.66 12.12
N PRO A 382 -13.88 -13.84 11.33
CA PRO A 382 -14.25 -14.17 9.95
C PRO A 382 -13.04 -14.42 9.01
N CYS A 383 -11.84 -14.00 9.40
CA CYS A 383 -10.59 -14.27 8.66
C CYS A 383 -9.82 -15.52 9.15
N GLY A 384 -10.36 -16.25 10.14
CA GLY A 384 -9.72 -17.38 10.80
C GLY A 384 -8.49 -17.01 11.64
N GLY A 385 -8.24 -17.81 12.69
CA GLY A 385 -7.03 -17.72 13.52
C GLY A 385 -7.15 -16.78 14.73
N LEU A 386 -6.18 -16.87 15.64
CA LEU A 386 -6.13 -16.12 16.90
C LEU A 386 -5.84 -14.63 16.65
N VAL A 387 -6.89 -13.82 16.71
CA VAL A 387 -6.85 -12.39 16.33
C VAL A 387 -7.52 -11.51 17.39
N ALA A 388 -6.93 -10.34 17.67
CA ALA A 388 -7.56 -9.32 18.49
C ALA A 388 -7.48 -7.95 17.79
N GLU A 389 -8.63 -7.35 17.53
CA GLU A 389 -8.72 -6.00 16.98
C GLU A 389 -9.05 -5.01 18.09
N PHE A 390 -8.18 -4.01 18.31
CA PHE A 390 -8.40 -2.93 19.26
C PHE A 390 -9.02 -1.72 18.54
N SER A 391 -10.32 -1.79 18.33
CA SER A 391 -11.10 -0.68 17.78
C SER A 391 -11.40 0.38 18.85
N HIS A 392 -11.40 1.65 18.47
CA HIS A 392 -11.73 2.80 19.34
C HIS A 392 -10.70 3.16 20.43
N MET A 393 -9.44 2.78 20.24
CA MET A 393 -8.35 3.25 21.09
C MET A 393 -8.14 4.76 20.93
N SER A 394 -7.73 5.46 21.99
CA SER A 394 -7.39 6.88 21.91
C SER A 394 -6.30 7.25 22.92
N LEU A 395 -5.47 8.22 22.55
CA LEU A 395 -4.34 8.68 23.34
C LEU A 395 -4.63 10.03 24.00
N LYS A 396 -4.07 10.24 25.18
CA LYS A 396 -4.03 11.51 25.89
C LYS A 396 -2.63 11.81 26.36
N GLU A 397 -2.20 13.05 26.16
CA GLU A 397 -0.91 13.53 26.62
C GLU A 397 -0.87 13.68 28.14
N LYS A 398 0.18 13.15 28.77
CA LYS A 398 0.48 13.37 30.19
C LYS A 398 0.99 14.79 30.36
N LYS A 399 0.25 15.60 31.13
CA LYS A 399 0.73 16.92 31.53
C LYS A 399 1.80 16.76 32.63
N THR A 400 3.07 16.93 32.27
CA THR A 400 4.17 17.07 33.24
C THR A 400 4.20 18.50 33.80
N ARG A 401 4.45 18.63 35.11
CA ARG A 401 4.43 19.91 35.86
C ARG A 401 5.65 20.82 35.61
N THR A 402 6.62 20.34 34.83
CA THR A 402 7.87 21.05 34.55
C THR A 402 7.67 22.10 33.45
N LYS A 403 8.27 23.29 33.61
CA LYS A 403 8.27 24.36 32.59
C LYS A 403 8.65 23.76 31.22
N ARG A 404 7.92 24.15 30.15
CA ARG A 404 8.20 23.79 28.75
C ARG A 404 9.70 23.94 28.48
N CYS A 405 10.43 22.82 28.46
CA CYS A 405 11.76 22.76 27.91
C CYS A 405 11.56 22.58 26.40
N GLU A 406 12.17 23.43 25.57
CA GLU A 406 12.17 23.24 24.13
C GLU A 406 12.72 21.85 23.81
N SER A 407 11.91 21.02 23.16
CA SER A 407 12.33 19.70 22.68
C SER A 407 13.32 19.90 21.53
N ARG A 408 14.35 19.05 21.47
CA ARG A 408 15.30 19.06 20.33
C ARG A 408 14.64 18.65 19.01
N LEU A 409 13.56 17.87 19.08
CA LEU A 409 12.79 17.40 17.94
C LEU A 409 11.48 18.17 17.83
N VAL A 410 11.03 18.39 16.59
CA VAL A 410 9.69 18.94 16.34
C VAL A 410 8.65 17.85 16.65
N VAL A 411 7.43 18.26 17.03
CA VAL A 411 6.30 17.37 17.35
C VAL A 411 6.07 16.27 16.29
N THR A 412 6.34 16.56 15.02
CA THR A 412 6.13 15.63 13.90
C THR A 412 7.31 14.70 13.63
N GLU A 413 8.44 14.92 14.28
CA GLU A 413 9.68 14.13 14.18
C GLU A 413 9.88 13.23 15.42
N GLU A 414 9.08 13.42 16.46
CA GLU A 414 9.07 12.57 17.65
C GLU A 414 8.34 11.24 17.37
N LEU A 415 9.06 10.14 17.57
CA LEU A 415 8.58 8.79 17.31
C LEU A 415 8.25 8.06 18.61
N HIS A 416 7.09 7.41 18.62
CA HIS A 416 6.60 6.62 19.75
C HIS A 416 6.33 5.18 19.33
N ILE A 417 6.16 4.27 20.29
CA ILE A 417 5.90 2.87 20.00
C ILE A 417 4.76 2.30 20.84
N ILE A 418 3.89 1.50 20.20
CA ILE A 418 2.87 0.72 20.91
C ILE A 418 3.41 -0.69 21.10
N LYS A 419 3.71 -1.07 22.34
CA LYS A 419 4.04 -2.45 22.71
C LYS A 419 2.77 -3.24 23.01
N ILE A 420 2.76 -4.48 22.57
CA ILE A 420 1.72 -5.47 22.83
C ILE A 420 2.34 -6.53 23.71
N VAL A 421 1.82 -6.68 24.92
CA VAL A 421 2.33 -7.62 25.91
C VAL A 421 1.27 -8.68 26.19
N THR A 422 1.70 -9.94 26.24
CA THR A 422 0.85 -11.06 26.65
C THR A 422 1.65 -12.06 27.46
N ARG A 423 0.95 -12.82 28.29
CA ARG A 423 1.53 -13.93 29.03
C ARG A 423 1.01 -15.22 28.42
N PHE A 424 1.91 -15.99 27.81
CA PHE A 424 1.58 -17.29 27.24
C PHE A 424 1.44 -18.30 28.37
N GLN A 425 0.30 -19.02 28.40
CA GLN A 425 0.08 -20.14 29.31
C GLN A 425 -0.65 -21.27 28.59
N HIS A 426 0.08 -22.31 28.20
CA HIS A 426 -0.48 -23.49 27.53
C HIS A 426 0.43 -24.71 27.75
N ALA A 427 -0.13 -25.91 27.91
CA ALA A 427 0.61 -27.18 28.10
C ALA A 427 1.72 -27.13 29.18
N GLY A 428 1.45 -26.45 30.30
CA GLY A 428 2.40 -26.27 31.42
C GLY A 428 3.50 -25.24 31.18
N LEU A 429 3.55 -24.58 30.02
CA LEU A 429 4.51 -23.52 29.71
C LEU A 429 4.01 -22.16 30.14
N LYS A 430 4.92 -21.33 30.68
CA LYS A 430 4.62 -19.96 31.11
C LYS A 430 5.78 -19.02 30.78
N PHE A 431 5.57 -18.08 29.86
CA PHE A 431 6.52 -17.02 29.55
C PHE A 431 5.81 -15.79 28.97
N ASN A 432 6.49 -14.65 28.93
CA ASN A 432 5.95 -13.41 28.36
C ASN A 432 6.31 -13.32 26.89
N ILE A 433 5.36 -12.85 26.07
CA ILE A 433 5.55 -12.57 24.66
C ILE A 433 5.27 -11.08 24.44
N GLU A 434 6.15 -10.42 23.69
CA GLU A 434 6.03 -9.01 23.38
C GLU A 434 6.20 -8.77 21.89
N ALA A 435 5.38 -7.88 21.35
CA ALA A 435 5.46 -7.39 19.97
C ALA A 435 5.34 -5.87 19.97
N SER A 436 5.74 -5.21 18.89
CA SER A 436 5.68 -3.75 18.78
C SER A 436 5.14 -3.28 17.43
N SER A 437 4.35 -2.20 17.46
CA SER A 437 3.95 -1.48 16.24
C SER A 437 5.14 -0.81 15.58
N LEU A 438 5.03 -0.47 14.29
CA LEU A 438 5.93 0.52 13.67
C LEU A 438 5.87 1.83 14.46
N PRO A 439 6.97 2.61 14.46
CA PRO A 439 6.96 3.86 15.19
C PRO A 439 5.86 4.78 14.67
N VAL A 440 5.17 5.41 15.60
CA VAL A 440 4.02 6.26 15.34
C VAL A 440 4.37 7.71 15.67
N VAL A 441 3.83 8.63 14.88
CA VAL A 441 3.92 10.08 15.14
C VAL A 441 2.64 10.54 15.80
N VAL A 442 2.75 11.19 16.97
CA VAL A 442 1.59 11.68 17.72
C VAL A 442 1.40 13.19 17.52
N ILE A 443 0.31 13.56 16.83
CA ILE A 443 -0.04 14.95 16.49
C ILE A 443 -1.16 15.49 17.39
N SER A 444 -1.21 16.83 17.51
CA SER A 444 -2.27 17.54 18.23
C SER A 444 -3.30 18.15 17.27
N GLY A 445 -2.87 18.57 16.08
CA GLY A 445 -3.69 19.24 15.06
C GLY A 445 -3.61 18.55 13.69
N THR A 446 -4.67 18.67 12.89
CA THR A 446 -4.74 18.09 11.54
C THR A 446 -3.81 18.77 10.53
N ASN A 447 -3.44 20.02 10.79
CA ASN A 447 -2.43 20.74 10.01
C ASN A 447 -1.04 20.09 10.06
N GLN A 448 -0.77 19.25 11.07
CA GLN A 448 0.51 18.56 11.22
C GLN A 448 0.60 17.25 10.41
N VAL A 449 -0.51 16.80 9.82
CA VAL A 449 -0.58 15.51 9.11
C VAL A 449 0.40 15.43 7.94
N VAL A 450 0.61 16.54 7.22
CA VAL A 450 1.52 16.60 6.07
C VAL A 450 2.96 16.33 6.50
N SER A 451 3.45 17.07 7.50
CA SER A 451 4.80 16.92 8.03
C SER A 451 4.99 15.61 8.79
N ALA A 452 3.98 15.15 9.54
CA ALA A 452 4.03 13.85 10.23
C ALA A 452 4.17 12.70 9.21
N TRP A 453 3.49 12.79 8.06
CA TRP A 453 3.60 11.78 7.01
C TRP A 453 4.98 11.76 6.36
N ALA A 454 5.62 12.91 6.19
CA ALA A 454 7.01 12.99 5.75
C ALA A 454 7.93 12.16 6.66
N SER A 455 7.78 12.31 7.98
CA SER A 455 8.57 11.56 8.97
C SER A 455 8.28 10.07 8.91
N VAL A 456 7.01 9.69 8.77
CA VAL A 456 6.61 8.28 8.63
C VAL A 456 7.23 7.67 7.37
N MET A 457 7.18 8.34 6.22
CA MET A 457 7.82 7.84 5.00
C MET A 457 9.33 7.72 5.17
N TRP A 458 10.00 8.77 5.64
CA TRP A 458 11.46 8.80 5.80
C TRP A 458 11.95 7.68 6.72
N TYR A 459 11.31 7.52 7.88
CA TYR A 459 11.64 6.47 8.83
C TYR A 459 11.48 5.07 8.22
N ASN A 460 10.37 4.82 7.53
CA ASN A 460 10.05 3.50 7.01
C ASN A 460 10.94 3.10 5.83
N VAL A 461 11.46 4.05 5.07
CA VAL A 461 12.43 3.78 4.01
C VAL A 461 13.77 3.36 4.60
N LEU A 462 14.29 4.13 5.57
CA LEU A 462 15.62 3.94 6.16
C LEU A 462 15.73 2.72 7.08
N SER A 463 14.74 2.51 7.94
CA SER A 463 14.85 1.53 9.03
C SER A 463 14.46 0.13 8.56
N ALA A 464 15.43 -0.72 8.21
CA ALA A 464 15.17 -2.06 7.68
C ALA A 464 15.05 -3.18 8.75
N SER A 465 15.54 -2.98 9.98
CA SER A 465 15.57 -4.03 11.02
C SER A 465 15.38 -3.51 12.44
N GLU A 466 15.10 -4.42 13.37
CA GLU A 466 15.10 -4.15 14.82
C GLU A 466 16.56 -4.14 15.36
N PRO A 467 16.90 -3.35 16.39
CA PRO A 467 16.02 -2.47 17.18
C PRO A 467 15.63 -1.18 16.45
N ARG A 468 14.41 -0.69 16.75
CA ARG A 468 13.84 0.51 16.14
C ARG A 468 14.46 1.77 16.75
N ASN A 469 15.03 2.63 15.92
CA ASN A 469 15.67 3.87 16.37
C ASN A 469 14.64 5.01 16.49
N LEU A 470 14.03 5.21 17.66
CA LEU A 470 13.05 6.30 17.84
C LEU A 470 13.72 7.69 17.84
N SER A 471 15.04 7.75 18.03
CA SER A 471 15.86 8.96 17.93
C SER A 471 16.37 9.30 16.52
N LEU A 472 15.85 8.64 15.47
CA LEU A 472 16.33 8.79 14.08
C LEU A 472 16.43 10.26 13.62
N PHE A 473 15.48 11.11 13.99
CA PHE A 473 15.44 12.51 13.56
C PHE A 473 16.36 13.45 14.35
N VAL A 474 17.12 12.94 15.33
CA VAL A 474 18.20 13.73 15.97
C VAL A 474 19.33 13.99 14.96
N ASP A 475 19.63 12.99 14.13
CA ASP A 475 20.58 13.07 13.03
C ASP A 475 20.08 12.20 11.86
N PRO A 476 19.13 12.71 11.05
CA PRO A 476 18.43 11.91 10.05
C PRO A 476 19.37 11.56 8.88
N PRO A 477 19.60 10.25 8.60
CA PRO A 477 20.39 9.83 7.46
C PRO A 477 19.78 10.31 6.14
N PRO A 478 20.60 10.63 5.12
CA PRO A 478 20.10 11.00 3.81
C PRO A 478 19.64 9.77 3.02
N LEU A 479 18.79 9.99 2.01
CA LEU A 479 18.28 8.96 1.10
C LEU A 479 18.92 9.04 -0.28
N THR A 480 19.04 7.91 -0.95
CA THR A 480 19.34 7.88 -2.39
C THR A 480 18.10 8.30 -3.20
N TRP A 481 18.30 8.85 -4.40
CA TRP A 481 17.17 9.18 -5.29
C TRP A 481 16.32 7.95 -5.60
N GLN A 482 16.92 6.78 -5.85
CA GLN A 482 16.20 5.54 -6.14
C GLN A 482 15.21 5.14 -5.02
N GLN A 483 15.62 5.30 -3.76
CA GLN A 483 14.76 5.02 -2.62
C GLN A 483 13.60 6.02 -2.53
N LEU A 484 13.87 7.32 -2.72
CA LEU A 484 12.85 8.36 -2.62
C LEU A 484 11.88 8.32 -3.82
N SER A 485 12.40 8.15 -5.04
CA SER A 485 11.61 8.10 -6.27
C SER A 485 10.56 6.99 -6.23
N GLN A 486 10.94 5.83 -5.72
CA GLN A 486 10.04 4.70 -5.55
C GLN A 486 8.89 5.03 -4.59
N VAL A 487 9.20 5.67 -3.47
CA VAL A 487 8.21 6.05 -2.45
C VAL A 487 7.26 7.12 -2.96
N LEU A 488 7.80 8.11 -3.68
CA LEU A 488 7.00 9.12 -4.36
C LEU A 488 6.06 8.46 -5.36
N SER A 489 6.57 7.55 -6.21
CA SER A 489 5.74 6.80 -7.16
C SER A 489 4.57 6.09 -6.47
N TRP A 490 4.82 5.40 -5.35
CA TRP A 490 3.77 4.75 -4.55
C TRP A 490 2.74 5.73 -3.98
N GLN A 491 3.13 6.96 -3.61
CA GLN A 491 2.15 7.97 -3.18
C GLN A 491 1.18 8.32 -4.32
N PHE A 492 1.67 8.49 -5.55
CA PHE A 492 0.83 8.76 -6.71
C PHE A 492 0.02 7.53 -7.12
N GLY A 493 0.59 6.33 -7.05
CA GLY A 493 -0.11 5.08 -7.30
C GLY A 493 -1.30 4.86 -6.34
N SER A 494 -1.08 5.05 -5.04
CA SER A 494 -2.12 4.86 -4.01
C SER A 494 -3.24 5.90 -4.06
N VAL A 495 -2.92 7.16 -4.40
CA VAL A 495 -3.91 8.26 -4.45
C VAL A 495 -4.57 8.39 -5.81
N GLY A 496 -3.78 8.30 -6.88
CA GLY A 496 -4.18 8.59 -8.25
C GLY A 496 -4.44 7.37 -9.12
N GLN A 497 -4.24 6.15 -8.61
CA GLN A 497 -4.33 4.90 -9.38
C GLN A 497 -3.34 4.82 -10.57
N ARG A 498 -2.35 5.70 -10.60
CA ARG A 498 -1.28 5.74 -11.60
C ARG A 498 0.01 6.25 -10.95
N GLU A 499 1.06 5.45 -11.08
CA GLU A 499 2.42 5.74 -10.64
C GLU A 499 3.08 6.85 -11.47
N LEU A 500 4.27 7.29 -11.04
CA LEU A 500 5.05 8.29 -11.78
C LEU A 500 5.89 7.62 -12.88
N ASP A 501 5.90 8.22 -14.06
CA ASP A 501 6.77 7.77 -15.15
C ASP A 501 8.22 8.28 -15.01
N GLU A 502 9.13 7.75 -15.81
CA GLU A 502 10.56 8.09 -15.75
C GLU A 502 10.83 9.57 -16.05
N HIS A 503 10.05 10.19 -16.94
CA HIS A 503 10.21 11.61 -17.26
C HIS A 503 9.77 12.51 -16.12
N GLN A 504 8.65 12.17 -15.47
CA GLN A 504 8.15 12.85 -14.27
C GLN A 504 9.12 12.70 -13.11
N LEU A 505 9.68 11.50 -12.91
CA LEU A 505 10.69 11.24 -11.90
C LEU A 505 11.98 12.01 -12.18
N SER A 506 12.45 12.08 -13.43
CA SER A 506 13.61 12.88 -13.78
C SER A 506 13.42 14.36 -13.42
N MET A 507 12.26 14.95 -13.74
CA MET A 507 11.99 16.35 -13.39
C MET A 507 11.97 16.58 -11.88
N LEU A 508 11.40 15.64 -11.12
CA LEU A 508 11.44 15.70 -9.66
C LEU A 508 12.87 15.57 -9.13
N ARG A 509 13.69 14.67 -9.69
CA ARG A 509 15.10 14.51 -9.30
C ARG A 509 15.85 15.83 -9.44
N ASP A 510 15.74 16.46 -10.61
CA ASP A 510 16.44 17.73 -10.92
C ASP A 510 15.98 18.87 -10.00
N LYS A 511 14.86 18.70 -9.28
CA LYS A 511 14.38 19.63 -8.25
C LYS A 511 14.92 19.32 -6.85
N PHE A 512 15.28 18.07 -6.56
CA PHE A 512 15.83 17.66 -5.26
C PHE A 512 17.36 17.73 -5.20
N VAL A 513 18.02 17.39 -6.30
CA VAL A 513 19.48 17.27 -6.40
C VAL A 513 19.99 17.98 -7.65
N ASP A 514 21.16 18.58 -7.53
CA ASP A 514 21.84 19.25 -8.63
C ASP A 514 22.66 18.22 -9.46
N ASP A 515 23.19 17.18 -8.79
CA ASP A 515 23.89 16.05 -9.41
C ASP A 515 23.10 14.73 -9.24
N PRO A 516 23.01 13.86 -10.28
CA PRO A 516 22.37 12.55 -10.19
C PRO A 516 22.85 11.64 -9.04
N ASP A 517 24.10 11.76 -8.62
CA ASP A 517 24.70 10.91 -7.58
C ASP A 517 24.55 11.48 -6.15
N ASP A 518 23.98 12.68 -6.01
CA ASP A 518 23.82 13.33 -4.72
C ASP A 518 22.79 12.63 -3.82
N LEU A 519 23.09 12.64 -2.52
CA LEU A 519 22.17 12.15 -1.50
C LEU A 519 21.19 13.25 -1.05
N ILE A 520 19.96 12.84 -0.76
CA ILE A 520 18.87 13.74 -0.40
C ILE A 520 18.77 13.80 1.11
N SER A 521 19.06 14.98 1.67
CA SER A 521 18.93 15.20 3.11
C SER A 521 17.47 15.40 3.53
N TRP A 522 17.16 15.02 4.77
CA TRP A 522 15.86 15.32 5.41
C TRP A 522 15.50 16.81 5.34
N ASN A 523 16.50 17.67 5.46
CA ASN A 523 16.31 19.11 5.45
C ASN A 523 15.78 19.64 4.11
N LYS A 524 16.27 19.11 2.98
CA LYS A 524 15.75 19.44 1.64
C LYS A 524 14.32 18.90 1.47
N PHE A 525 14.05 17.69 1.98
CA PHE A 525 12.75 17.04 1.82
C PHE A 525 11.62 17.69 2.61
N SER A 526 11.81 17.93 3.92
CA SER A 526 10.71 18.28 4.85
C SER A 526 10.94 19.51 5.74
N GLN A 527 12.13 20.14 5.74
CA GLN A 527 12.39 21.31 6.61
C GLN A 527 12.55 22.63 5.84
N LYS A 528 13.70 22.86 5.18
CA LYS A 528 14.08 24.15 4.58
C LYS A 528 13.34 24.42 3.28
N ASP A 529 13.56 23.57 2.28
CA ASP A 529 12.93 23.70 0.95
C ASP A 529 11.52 23.11 0.97
N ASN A 530 11.35 22.06 1.79
CA ASN A 530 10.09 21.42 2.11
C ASN A 530 9.28 21.05 0.86
N HIS A 531 9.97 20.44 -0.11
CA HIS A 531 9.38 19.97 -1.36
C HIS A 531 8.21 19.00 -1.12
N TRP A 532 8.21 18.28 0.01
CA TRP A 532 7.12 17.40 0.37
C TRP A 532 5.77 18.12 0.50
N ILE A 533 5.69 19.32 1.12
CA ILE A 533 4.42 20.06 1.23
C ILE A 533 3.83 20.33 -0.15
N TRP A 534 4.68 20.72 -1.11
CA TRP A 534 4.26 20.97 -2.49
C TRP A 534 3.75 19.71 -3.19
N ILE A 535 4.48 18.60 -3.07
CA ILE A 535 4.06 17.30 -3.62
C ILE A 535 2.74 16.85 -2.98
N ASP A 536 2.60 17.00 -1.67
CA ASP A 536 1.37 16.65 -0.96
C ASP A 536 0.18 17.52 -1.37
N GLY A 537 0.43 18.81 -1.61
CA GLY A 537 -0.55 19.72 -2.18
C GLY A 537 -1.09 19.24 -3.53
N ILE A 538 -0.20 18.74 -4.40
CA ILE A 538 -0.54 18.12 -5.68
C ILE A 538 -1.32 16.81 -5.48
N LEU A 539 -0.89 15.93 -4.58
CA LEU A 539 -1.61 14.67 -4.30
C LEU A 539 -3.04 14.96 -3.82
N ASP A 540 -3.24 15.95 -2.96
CA ASP A 540 -4.57 16.37 -2.51
C ASP A 540 -5.41 16.99 -3.64
N LEU A 541 -4.78 17.74 -4.57
CA LEU A 541 -5.43 18.25 -5.78
C LEU A 541 -5.92 17.11 -6.67
N ILE A 542 -5.05 16.10 -6.91
CA ILE A 542 -5.39 14.92 -7.70
C ILE A 542 -6.54 14.17 -7.06
N LYS A 543 -6.41 13.84 -5.77
CA LYS A 543 -7.40 13.08 -5.01
C LYS A 543 -8.80 13.69 -5.09
N LYS A 544 -8.89 15.01 -4.96
CA LYS A 544 -10.18 15.72 -4.86
C LYS A 544 -10.78 16.07 -6.22
N HIS A 545 -9.96 16.37 -7.23
CA HIS A 545 -10.44 16.99 -8.46
C HIS A 545 -10.01 16.30 -9.76
N LEU A 546 -8.88 15.58 -9.77
CA LEU A 546 -8.23 15.16 -11.02
C LEU A 546 -8.01 13.64 -11.13
N VAL A 547 -8.51 12.82 -10.20
CA VAL A 547 -8.18 11.39 -10.11
C VAL A 547 -8.40 10.64 -11.43
N ASN A 548 -9.53 10.85 -12.10
CA ASN A 548 -9.86 10.16 -13.35
C ASN A 548 -8.96 10.61 -14.50
N ILE A 549 -8.67 11.91 -14.58
CA ILE A 549 -7.86 12.50 -15.66
C ILE A 549 -6.38 12.14 -15.47
N TRP A 550 -5.93 12.07 -14.22
CA TRP A 550 -4.59 11.60 -13.86
C TRP A 550 -4.41 10.12 -14.19
N ARG A 551 -5.34 9.27 -13.75
CA ARG A 551 -5.32 7.82 -14.02
C ARG A 551 -5.24 7.53 -15.51
N ASP A 552 -6.04 8.24 -16.30
CA ASP A 552 -6.17 7.99 -17.73
C ASP A 552 -4.99 8.59 -18.54
N GLY A 553 -3.99 9.17 -17.87
CA GLY A 553 -2.75 9.63 -18.50
C GLY A 553 -2.83 10.98 -19.21
N SER A 554 -3.96 11.69 -19.12
CA SER A 554 -4.17 12.97 -19.81
C SER A 554 -3.43 14.16 -19.16
N ILE A 555 -2.78 13.95 -18.01
CA ILE A 555 -1.97 14.97 -17.32
C ILE A 555 -0.50 14.55 -17.38
N MET A 556 0.33 15.41 -17.98
CA MET A 556 1.80 15.25 -17.98
C MET A 556 2.37 15.55 -16.58
N GLY A 557 1.83 16.56 -15.88
CA GLY A 557 2.09 16.78 -14.46
C GLY A 557 3.45 17.42 -14.19
N PHE A 558 4.49 16.60 -14.04
CA PHE A 558 5.84 17.06 -13.66
C PHE A 558 6.69 17.38 -14.90
N VAL A 559 6.62 18.63 -15.35
CA VAL A 559 7.42 19.17 -16.46
C VAL A 559 7.73 20.64 -16.22
N SER A 560 9.00 21.03 -16.39
CA SER A 560 9.44 22.42 -16.18
C SER A 560 8.86 23.35 -17.25
N ARG A 561 8.86 24.66 -16.96
CA ARG A 561 8.43 25.68 -17.94
C ARG A 561 9.30 25.67 -19.19
N GLU A 562 10.60 25.47 -19.04
CA GLU A 562 11.59 25.44 -20.12
C GLU A 562 11.35 24.23 -21.01
N ARG A 563 11.19 23.04 -20.42
CA ARG A 563 10.90 21.81 -21.17
C ARG A 563 9.53 21.86 -21.84
N THR A 564 8.52 22.44 -21.19
CA THR A 564 7.19 22.70 -21.77
C THR A 564 7.29 23.53 -23.05
N LYS A 565 8.11 24.59 -23.05
CA LYS A 565 8.32 25.42 -24.25
C LYS A 565 8.92 24.60 -25.38
N VAL A 566 9.97 23.84 -25.11
CA VAL A 566 10.64 23.00 -26.12
C VAL A 566 9.68 21.95 -26.71
N LEU A 567 8.92 21.25 -25.86
CA LEU A 567 7.98 20.20 -26.30
C LEU A 567 6.84 20.74 -27.18
N LEU A 568 6.43 21.99 -26.98
CA LEU A 568 5.33 22.60 -27.71
C LEU A 568 5.78 23.40 -28.95
N GLN A 569 7.03 23.86 -29.01
CA GLN A 569 7.53 24.72 -30.09
C GLN A 569 7.39 24.12 -31.50
N GLU A 570 7.53 22.81 -31.62
CA GLU A 570 7.47 22.08 -32.90
C GLU A 570 6.08 21.49 -33.20
N LYS A 571 5.11 21.71 -32.31
CA LYS A 571 3.74 21.17 -32.44
C LYS A 571 2.80 22.14 -33.13
N GLN A 572 1.70 21.64 -33.66
CA GLN A 572 0.69 22.45 -34.33
C GLN A 572 0.04 23.50 -33.40
N SER A 573 -0.38 24.64 -33.96
CA SER A 573 -1.10 25.68 -33.21
C SER A 573 -2.32 25.10 -32.51
N GLY A 574 -2.46 25.42 -31.22
CA GLY A 574 -3.52 24.92 -30.36
C GLY A 574 -3.24 23.58 -29.69
N THR A 575 -2.05 23.00 -29.89
CA THR A 575 -1.55 21.93 -29.03
C THR A 575 -1.23 22.48 -27.64
N PHE A 576 -1.73 21.81 -26.60
CA PHE A 576 -1.56 22.18 -25.20
C PHE A 576 -1.15 21.00 -24.32
N LEU A 577 -0.53 21.31 -23.18
CA LEU A 577 -0.14 20.32 -22.17
C LEU A 577 -0.59 20.77 -20.78
N LEU A 578 -0.91 19.78 -19.92
CA LEU A 578 -1.30 19.98 -18.53
C LEU A 578 -0.13 19.69 -17.58
N ARG A 579 0.24 20.64 -16.72
CA ARG A 579 1.33 20.50 -15.74
C ARG A 579 0.95 21.07 -14.38
N PHE A 580 1.59 20.57 -13.33
CA PHE A 580 1.43 21.14 -12.00
C PHE A 580 2.25 22.42 -11.84
N SER A 581 1.71 23.37 -11.09
CA SER A 581 2.42 24.60 -10.78
C SER A 581 3.55 24.34 -9.81
N GLU A 582 4.73 24.85 -10.11
CA GLU A 582 5.90 24.76 -9.25
C GLU A 582 5.95 25.88 -8.19
N SER A 583 5.18 26.95 -8.39
CA SER A 583 5.19 28.14 -7.52
C SER A 583 4.09 28.12 -6.44
N ASN A 584 3.09 27.24 -6.57
CA ASN A 584 1.98 27.15 -5.62
C ASN A 584 2.18 25.97 -4.65
N LYS A 585 2.39 26.26 -3.36
CA LYS A 585 2.65 25.25 -2.32
C LYS A 585 1.45 24.35 -2.02
N ASP A 586 0.22 24.84 -2.21
CA ASP A 586 -0.99 24.09 -1.91
C ASP A 586 -1.43 23.17 -3.07
N GLY A 587 -0.65 23.15 -4.15
CA GLY A 587 -0.93 22.39 -5.36
C GLY A 587 -1.92 23.11 -6.27
N ALA A 588 -1.50 23.36 -7.51
CA ALA A 588 -2.34 23.93 -8.55
C ALA A 588 -1.99 23.31 -9.91
N ILE A 589 -2.92 23.32 -10.85
CA ILE A 589 -2.73 22.82 -12.21
C ILE A 589 -2.83 23.97 -13.21
N THR A 590 -1.95 23.98 -14.20
CA THR A 590 -1.96 24.96 -15.29
C THR A 590 -1.87 24.23 -16.62
N PHE A 591 -2.28 24.90 -17.68
CA PHE A 591 -2.04 24.44 -19.04
C PHE A 591 -1.26 25.48 -19.83
N SER A 592 -0.47 24.99 -20.76
CA SER A 592 0.33 25.80 -21.67
C SER A 592 0.07 25.36 -23.10
N TRP A 593 -0.04 26.29 -24.04
CA TRP A 593 -0.35 26.00 -25.45
C TRP A 593 0.56 26.80 -26.39
N VAL A 594 0.79 26.27 -27.59
CA VAL A 594 1.53 26.96 -28.65
C VAL A 594 0.59 27.66 -29.62
N ASP A 595 0.97 28.85 -30.04
CA ASP A 595 0.37 29.59 -31.13
C ASP A 595 1.46 30.08 -32.09
N HIS A 596 1.26 29.86 -33.39
CA HIS A 596 2.14 30.32 -34.47
C HIS A 596 1.60 31.55 -35.22
N CYS A 597 0.41 32.06 -34.88
CA CYS A 597 -0.23 33.17 -35.62
C CYS A 597 0.60 34.47 -35.63
N ASN A 598 1.41 34.74 -34.60
CA ASN A 598 2.25 35.95 -34.48
C ASN A 598 3.72 35.59 -34.12
N GLY A 599 4.24 34.54 -34.76
CA GLY A 599 5.48 33.86 -34.40
C GLY A 599 5.25 32.76 -33.36
N THR A 600 6.15 31.77 -33.27
CA THR A 600 6.04 30.65 -32.33
C THR A 600 6.10 31.15 -30.89
N ARG A 601 4.94 31.17 -30.20
CA ARG A 601 4.82 31.59 -28.81
C ARG A 601 4.12 30.51 -28.01
N VAL A 602 4.67 30.22 -26.83
CA VAL A 602 4.05 29.31 -25.86
C VAL A 602 3.46 30.15 -24.74
N HIS A 603 2.14 30.11 -24.64
CA HIS A 603 1.38 30.79 -23.62
C HIS A 603 1.11 29.85 -22.43
N ALA A 604 0.93 30.40 -21.24
CA ALA A 604 0.56 29.65 -20.05
C ALA A 604 -0.50 30.43 -19.27
N VAL A 605 -1.52 29.74 -18.79
CA VAL A 605 -2.54 30.35 -17.92
C VAL A 605 -2.05 30.37 -16.48
N ASP A 606 -2.54 31.34 -15.70
CA ASP A 606 -2.36 31.31 -14.26
C ASP A 606 -2.87 29.98 -13.67
N PRO A 607 -2.17 29.39 -12.69
CA PRO A 607 -2.52 28.07 -12.19
C PRO A 607 -3.86 28.03 -11.46
N TYR A 608 -4.70 27.05 -11.83
CA TYR A 608 -5.96 26.76 -11.18
C TYR A 608 -5.74 26.02 -9.86
N THR A 609 -6.25 26.61 -8.79
CA THR A 609 -6.21 26.09 -7.42
C THR A 609 -7.40 25.18 -7.12
N LYS A 610 -7.37 24.52 -5.96
CA LYS A 610 -8.49 23.69 -5.47
C LYS A 610 -9.80 24.47 -5.40
N ASP A 611 -9.75 25.73 -4.96
CA ASP A 611 -10.93 26.58 -4.82
C ASP A 611 -11.58 26.89 -6.17
N GLU A 612 -10.78 27.09 -7.21
CA GLU A 612 -11.29 27.30 -8.58
C GLU A 612 -11.81 26.00 -9.19
N LEU A 613 -11.14 24.87 -8.95
CA LEU A 613 -11.60 23.56 -9.42
C LEU A 613 -12.85 23.05 -8.69
N LEU A 614 -13.15 23.58 -7.49
CA LEU A 614 -14.44 23.38 -6.81
C LEU A 614 -15.59 24.09 -7.55
N LEU A 615 -15.32 25.25 -8.15
CA LEU A 615 -16.32 26.03 -8.89
C LEU A 615 -16.57 25.47 -10.29
N MET A 616 -15.51 25.02 -10.97
CA MET A 616 -15.60 24.44 -12.31
C MET A 616 -14.57 23.34 -12.50
N SER A 617 -15.00 22.16 -12.95
CA SER A 617 -14.08 21.04 -13.20
C SER A 617 -13.08 21.38 -14.30
N LEU A 618 -11.85 20.83 -14.21
CA LEU A 618 -10.80 21.06 -15.21
C LEU A 618 -11.24 20.74 -16.65
N PRO A 619 -11.96 19.64 -16.95
CA PRO A 619 -12.47 19.39 -18.30
C PRO A 619 -13.41 20.48 -18.81
N ASN A 620 -14.27 21.01 -17.94
CA ASN A 620 -15.17 22.10 -18.29
C ASN A 620 -14.42 23.42 -18.48
N ILE A 621 -13.37 23.67 -17.68
CA ILE A 621 -12.45 24.79 -17.90
C ILE A 621 -11.83 24.66 -19.29
N ILE A 622 -11.24 23.53 -19.64
CA ILE A 622 -10.59 23.29 -20.94
C ILE A 622 -11.60 23.45 -22.10
N ASN A 623 -12.82 22.94 -21.95
CA ASN A 623 -13.84 23.02 -22.98
C ASN A 623 -14.32 24.47 -23.23
N HIS A 624 -14.55 25.22 -22.15
CA HIS A 624 -15.13 26.56 -22.21
C HIS A 624 -14.11 27.70 -22.15
N TYR A 625 -12.81 27.38 -22.10
CA TYR A 625 -11.77 28.39 -22.07
C TYR A 625 -11.84 29.27 -23.33
N SER A 626 -11.77 30.59 -23.16
CA SER A 626 -11.74 31.49 -24.31
C SER A 626 -10.80 32.68 -24.10
N LEU A 627 -10.18 33.12 -25.18
CA LEU A 627 -9.39 34.35 -25.19
C LEU A 627 -10.25 35.52 -25.64
N ARG A 628 -10.19 36.63 -24.89
CA ARG A 628 -10.85 37.89 -25.26
C ARG A 628 -9.99 38.61 -26.31
N ALA A 629 -10.45 38.63 -27.55
CA ALA A 629 -9.80 39.36 -28.65
C ALA A 629 -10.38 40.78 -28.82
N GLN A 630 -9.57 41.72 -29.35
CA GLN A 630 -9.98 43.11 -29.63
C GLN A 630 -11.18 43.25 -30.60
N ARG A 631 -11.60 42.19 -31.31
CA ARG A 631 -12.67 42.18 -32.31
C ARG A 631 -13.82 41.19 -32.01
N SER A 632 -14.24 41.10 -30.74
CA SER A 632 -15.46 40.40 -30.28
C SER A 632 -15.64 38.91 -30.60
N ALA A 633 -14.64 38.24 -31.18
CA ALA A 633 -14.65 36.78 -31.38
C ALA A 633 -13.96 36.06 -30.20
N HIS A 634 -14.74 35.31 -29.42
CA HIS A 634 -14.22 34.37 -28.43
C HIS A 634 -13.73 33.12 -29.15
N ARG A 635 -12.43 32.81 -29.05
CA ARG A 635 -11.86 31.57 -29.60
C ARG A 635 -11.25 30.77 -28.46
N ASN A 636 -11.57 29.48 -28.39
CA ASN A 636 -10.87 28.55 -27.52
C ASN A 636 -9.55 28.16 -28.21
N PRO A 637 -8.37 28.52 -27.65
CA PRO A 637 -7.09 28.18 -28.25
C PRO A 637 -6.71 26.70 -28.07
N LEU A 638 -7.39 25.98 -27.18
CA LEU A 638 -7.10 24.59 -26.86
C LEU A 638 -7.82 23.67 -27.85
N ILE A 639 -7.04 22.91 -28.61
CA ILE A 639 -7.55 22.00 -29.66
C ILE A 639 -6.99 20.59 -29.48
N TYR A 640 -5.68 20.45 -29.32
CA TYR A 640 -5.01 19.14 -29.22
C TYR A 640 -4.27 19.01 -27.88
N LEU A 641 -4.56 17.98 -27.11
CA LEU A 641 -3.74 17.58 -25.98
C LEU A 641 -2.46 16.92 -26.50
N TYR A 642 -1.32 17.28 -25.93
CA TYR A 642 -0.02 16.68 -26.25
C TYR A 642 -0.07 15.13 -26.17
N PRO A 643 0.54 14.40 -27.14
CA PRO A 643 1.27 14.94 -28.28
C PRO A 643 0.36 15.49 -29.37
N ASP A 644 -0.69 14.78 -29.77
CA ASP A 644 -1.55 15.12 -30.92
C ASP A 644 -2.97 14.52 -30.79
N ILE A 645 -3.56 14.58 -29.59
CA ILE A 645 -4.87 13.99 -29.28
C ILE A 645 -5.94 15.09 -29.30
N HIS A 646 -7.03 14.94 -30.05
CA HIS A 646 -8.09 15.96 -30.05
C HIS A 646 -8.68 16.14 -28.63
N LYS A 647 -8.92 17.38 -28.19
CA LYS A 647 -9.36 17.65 -26.81
C LYS A 647 -10.63 16.89 -26.43
N ASP A 648 -11.56 16.74 -27.36
CA ASP A 648 -12.84 16.05 -27.09
C ASP A 648 -12.65 14.53 -27.02
N GLN A 649 -11.61 13.99 -27.66
CA GLN A 649 -11.21 12.59 -27.48
C GLN A 649 -10.59 12.38 -26.09
N ALA A 650 -9.77 13.32 -25.62
CA ALA A 650 -9.11 13.22 -24.32
C ALA A 650 -10.04 13.51 -23.13
N PHE A 651 -10.92 14.51 -23.26
CA PHE A 651 -11.73 15.05 -22.16
C PHE A 651 -13.24 14.92 -22.35
N GLY A 652 -13.71 14.49 -23.53
CA GLY A 652 -15.14 14.46 -23.89
C GLY A 652 -16.00 13.69 -22.90
N ARG A 653 -15.51 12.54 -22.44
CA ARG A 653 -16.17 11.70 -21.42
C ARG A 653 -16.33 12.38 -20.05
N TYR A 654 -15.62 13.47 -19.78
CA TYR A 654 -15.73 14.23 -18.53
C TYR A 654 -16.44 15.58 -18.71
N TYR A 655 -16.85 15.94 -19.93
CA TYR A 655 -17.66 17.13 -20.15
C TYR A 655 -19.06 16.88 -19.61
N GLY A 656 -19.27 17.30 -18.36
CA GLY A 656 -20.57 17.40 -17.69
C GLY A 656 -21.61 16.31 -17.97
N GLU A 657 -21.66 15.29 -17.11
CA GLU A 657 -22.91 14.58 -16.75
C GLU A 657 -23.94 15.51 -16.05
N THR A 658 -23.61 16.77 -15.80
CA THR A 658 -24.48 17.74 -15.10
C THR A 658 -25.57 18.37 -15.99
N SER A 659 -25.65 17.98 -17.26
CA SER A 659 -26.72 18.35 -18.18
C SER A 659 -27.46 17.15 -18.76
N ALA A 660 -27.83 16.18 -17.91
CA ALA A 660 -29.11 15.52 -18.16
C ALA A 660 -30.17 16.64 -18.21
N THR A 661 -30.83 16.74 -19.35
CA THR A 661 -31.86 17.69 -19.75
C THR A 661 -33.01 17.79 -18.72
N LYS A 662 -32.78 18.45 -17.57
CA LYS A 662 -33.90 19.00 -16.79
C LYS A 662 -34.52 20.08 -17.66
N LYS A 663 -35.66 19.74 -18.29
CA LYS A 663 -36.57 20.66 -18.98
C LYS A 663 -36.63 21.98 -18.21
N VAL A 664 -36.56 23.09 -18.93
CA VAL A 664 -36.76 24.43 -18.39
C VAL A 664 -38.13 24.45 -17.71
N MET A 665 -38.15 24.25 -16.40
CA MET A 665 -39.34 24.43 -15.58
C MET A 665 -39.16 25.79 -14.91
N ASN A 666 -40.10 26.71 -15.18
CA ASN A 666 -40.29 28.03 -14.55
C ASN A 666 -39.59 29.26 -15.16
N GLY A 667 -39.22 29.28 -16.45
CA GLY A 667 -38.88 30.53 -17.15
C GLY A 667 -37.57 31.24 -16.72
N TYR A 668 -36.79 30.65 -15.82
CA TYR A 668 -35.46 31.16 -15.44
C TYR A 668 -34.39 30.75 -16.46
N VAL A 669 -33.59 31.72 -16.90
CA VAL A 669 -32.43 31.48 -17.78
C VAL A 669 -31.26 30.93 -16.97
N LYS A 670 -30.70 29.79 -17.38
CA LYS A 670 -29.52 29.21 -16.74
C LYS A 670 -28.28 30.06 -17.06
N ARG A 671 -27.48 30.37 -16.05
CA ARG A 671 -26.17 31.01 -16.20
C ARG A 671 -25.08 29.93 -16.38
N LYS A 672 -24.15 30.16 -17.31
CA LYS A 672 -22.98 29.30 -17.55
C LYS A 672 -21.74 30.09 -17.16
N LEU A 673 -20.89 29.52 -16.30
CA LEU A 673 -19.62 30.11 -15.93
C LEU A 673 -18.62 29.90 -17.08
N LEU A 674 -17.91 30.96 -17.45
CA LEU A 674 -16.88 30.96 -18.49
C LEU A 674 -15.53 31.27 -17.85
N SER A 675 -14.48 30.57 -18.29
CA SER A 675 -13.10 30.93 -17.96
C SER A 675 -12.52 31.72 -19.12
N GLU A 676 -12.18 32.98 -18.88
CA GLU A 676 -11.67 33.91 -19.90
C GLU A 676 -10.34 34.53 -19.50
N SER A 677 -9.46 34.75 -20.47
CA SER A 677 -8.23 35.54 -20.29
C SER A 677 -8.09 36.56 -21.42
N ASP A 678 -7.43 37.68 -21.14
CA ASP A 678 -7.13 38.68 -22.17
C ASP A 678 -6.06 38.15 -23.13
N ASN A 679 -6.25 38.39 -24.43
CA ASN A 679 -5.28 37.95 -25.44
C ASN A 679 -3.96 38.73 -25.26
N PRO A 680 -2.81 38.06 -25.01
CA PRO A 680 -1.52 38.74 -24.85
C PRO A 680 -0.97 39.20 -26.20
N THR A 681 -1.56 40.24 -26.79
CA THR A 681 -0.93 41.01 -27.87
C THR A 681 0.21 41.88 -27.31
N PRO A 682 1.36 42.02 -28.00
CA PRO A 682 2.37 43.00 -27.60
C PRO A 682 1.79 44.42 -27.68
N PRO A 683 2.30 45.40 -26.90
CA PRO A 683 1.90 46.79 -27.06
C PRO A 683 2.10 47.21 -28.52
N PRO A 684 1.19 48.00 -29.10
CA PRO A 684 1.37 48.50 -30.46
C PRO A 684 2.69 49.28 -30.52
N SER A 685 3.53 48.98 -31.51
CA SER A 685 4.70 49.78 -31.83
C SER A 685 4.30 51.25 -31.98
N PRO A 686 5.14 52.22 -31.57
CA PRO A 686 4.83 53.63 -31.77
C PRO A 686 4.57 53.88 -33.26
N PRO A 687 3.59 54.74 -33.60
CA PRO A 687 3.21 54.95 -34.98
C PRO A 687 4.41 55.46 -35.78
N THR A 688 4.72 54.77 -36.88
CA THR A 688 5.69 55.18 -37.87
C THR A 688 5.35 56.59 -38.34
N GLU A 689 6.24 57.56 -38.09
CA GLU A 689 6.13 58.89 -38.67
C GLU A 689 6.12 58.74 -40.19
N ILE A 690 5.00 59.14 -40.80
CA ILE A 690 4.88 59.32 -42.23
C ILE A 690 5.76 60.52 -42.57
N LEU A 691 6.92 60.29 -43.17
CA LEU A 691 7.65 61.36 -43.86
C LEU A 691 6.77 61.84 -45.02
N PRO A 692 6.43 63.14 -45.10
CA PRO A 692 5.73 63.66 -46.27
C PRO A 692 6.69 63.69 -47.46
N GLU A 693 6.32 62.99 -48.52
CA GLU A 693 6.90 63.17 -49.86
C GLU A 693 6.67 64.61 -50.36
N ASP A 694 7.64 65.06 -51.15
CA ASP A 694 7.77 66.38 -51.76
C ASP A 694 6.46 66.97 -52.30
N MET A 695 6.11 68.17 -51.81
CA MET A 695 5.30 69.13 -52.54
C MET A 695 5.98 70.48 -52.54
N ASP A 696 6.52 70.84 -53.71
CA ASP A 696 6.93 72.19 -54.10
C ASP A 696 5.78 73.17 -53.88
N ILE A 697 5.95 74.11 -52.95
CA ILE A 697 5.16 75.34 -52.87
C ILE A 697 6.10 76.52 -52.64
N ASP A 698 6.21 77.35 -53.68
CA ASP A 698 6.76 78.69 -53.71
C ASP A 698 6.30 79.52 -52.50
N VAL A 699 7.23 79.96 -51.66
CA VAL A 699 6.98 81.01 -50.65
C VAL A 699 7.89 82.20 -50.95
N ARG A 700 7.28 83.25 -51.52
CA ARG A 700 7.82 84.60 -51.47
C ARG A 700 7.83 85.08 -50.02
N MET A 701 8.98 85.58 -49.62
CA MET A 701 9.26 86.25 -48.35
C MET A 701 8.31 87.43 -48.13
N ASP A 702 7.84 87.58 -46.89
CA ASP A 702 7.57 88.89 -46.33
C ASP A 702 8.10 88.90 -44.89
N ASP A 703 9.07 89.79 -44.65
CA ASP A 703 9.68 90.09 -43.37
C ASP A 703 8.71 90.96 -42.56
N ASN A 704 8.31 90.51 -41.37
CA ASN A 704 8.09 91.37 -40.19
C ASN A 704 7.62 90.50 -39.03
N ASP A 705 8.53 90.29 -38.07
CA ASP A 705 8.32 90.47 -36.62
C ASP A 705 9.30 89.59 -35.84
N ILE A 706 10.55 90.08 -35.83
CA ILE A 706 11.54 89.80 -34.80
C ILE A 706 11.14 90.66 -33.59
N PHE A 707 10.87 90.03 -32.45
CA PHE A 707 11.26 90.42 -31.09
C PHE A 707 10.28 89.75 -30.11
N ASP A 708 10.69 88.64 -29.47
CA ASP A 708 10.74 88.61 -28.00
C ASP A 708 11.27 87.27 -27.43
N LEU A 709 12.38 87.42 -26.70
CA LEU A 709 12.67 86.79 -25.40
C LEU A 709 13.12 85.32 -25.36
N LEU A 710 14.39 85.12 -25.73
CA LEU A 710 15.33 84.33 -24.94
C LEU A 710 15.73 85.13 -23.70
N ASN A 711 15.49 84.62 -22.49
CA ASN A 711 16.29 84.90 -21.29
C ASN A 711 15.95 83.93 -20.13
N LEU A 712 16.89 83.04 -19.85
CA LEU A 712 17.04 82.32 -18.57
C LEU A 712 17.88 83.17 -17.60
N PRO A 713 17.66 83.03 -16.29
CA PRO A 713 18.76 82.77 -15.34
C PRO A 713 18.32 81.74 -14.26
N GLU A 714 19.11 81.06 -13.44
CA GLU A 714 20.54 80.97 -13.11
C GLU A 714 20.70 79.75 -12.16
N LEU A 715 21.86 79.08 -12.18
CA LEU A 715 22.36 78.17 -11.12
C LEU A 715 23.20 78.99 -10.11
N PRO A 716 23.51 78.47 -8.90
CA PRO A 716 24.89 77.98 -8.73
C PRO A 716 25.11 76.78 -7.80
N ASP A 717 26.21 76.08 -8.14
CA ASP A 717 26.92 74.97 -7.49
C ASP A 717 27.48 75.25 -6.08
N LEU A 718 27.84 74.20 -5.31
CA LEU A 718 29.25 73.77 -5.11
C LEU A 718 29.47 72.68 -4.02
N TRP A 719 29.93 71.48 -4.44
CA TRP A 719 31.16 70.72 -4.02
C TRP A 719 31.30 70.28 -2.53
N THR A 720 31.79 69.09 -2.11
CA THR A 720 32.85 68.18 -2.64
C THR A 720 32.98 66.89 -1.77
N VAL A 721 33.21 65.71 -2.40
CA VAL A 721 34.29 64.68 -2.15
C VAL A 721 34.40 63.94 -0.79
N LEU A 722 34.80 62.67 -0.61
CA LEU A 722 34.99 61.41 -1.36
C LEU A 722 35.27 60.30 -0.31
N GLN A 723 34.87 59.06 -0.61
CA GLN A 723 35.52 57.75 -0.35
C GLN A 723 36.20 57.40 1.01
N GLY A 724 35.99 56.16 1.47
CA GLY A 724 37.01 55.43 2.23
C GLY A 724 36.49 54.36 3.20
N THR A 725 36.55 53.11 2.77
CA THR A 725 36.23 51.83 3.45
C THR A 725 37.04 51.53 4.74
N PRO A 726 36.67 50.47 5.50
CA PRO A 726 36.80 50.37 6.97
C PRO A 726 38.01 49.53 7.42
N THR A 727 38.25 49.45 8.73
CA THR A 727 38.57 48.18 9.44
C THR A 727 38.77 48.35 10.96
N THR A 728 38.16 47.40 11.69
CA THR A 728 38.69 46.63 12.85
C THR A 728 38.87 47.22 14.26
N ASN A 729 38.39 46.36 15.18
CA ASN A 729 38.94 45.98 16.49
C ASN A 729 38.70 46.95 17.65
N SER A 730 37.74 46.61 18.53
CA SER A 730 37.89 45.74 19.71
C SER A 730 38.61 46.44 20.87
N VAL A 731 37.94 46.54 22.01
CA VAL A 731 38.37 46.06 23.33
C VAL A 731 37.49 46.72 24.40
N ASP A 732 36.84 45.85 25.17
CA ASP A 732 36.51 45.91 26.60
C ASP A 732 36.50 47.27 27.34
N LEU A 733 35.45 47.49 28.14
CA LEU A 733 35.53 47.26 29.59
C LEU A 733 34.21 47.58 30.32
N ASN A 734 33.95 46.71 31.30
CA ASN A 734 32.96 46.70 32.40
C ASN A 734 31.58 46.11 32.16
#